data_AF-A0A9C9G6X2-F1
#
_entry.id   AF-A0A9C9G6X2-F1
#
_cell.length_a   1.000
_cell.length_b   1.000
_cell.length_c   1.000
_cell.angle_alpha   90.00
_cell.angle_beta   90.00
_cell.angle_gamma   90.00
#
_symmetry.space_group_name_H-M   'P 1'
#
loop_
_entity.id
_entity.type
_entity.pdbx_description
1 polymer ?
#
loop_
_entity_poly.entity_id
_entity_poly.type
_entity_poly.pdbx_seq_one_letter_code
_entity_poly.pdbx_strand_id
1 'polypeptide(L)'
;MKDLLNLLKQQNVSDDFDIIKIGLSSPDLIRSWSYGEVKKPETINYRTFKPERDGLFCAKIFGPVKDYECLCGKYKRLKHRGVVCEKCGVEVTVAKVRRERMGHIELASPVAHIWFLKSLPSRIGLLLDMTLRDIERVLYFEAFVVVDPGMTTLERGQLLTDEGYLEAIEEHGDEFDARMGAEAVLELLKSIDLDQEVISLREEVDATSSETKLKRLTKRLKLAESFVSSGNKPEWMVMKVLPVLPPDLRPLVPLDGGRFATSDLNDLYRRVINRNNRLKRLLELNAPDIIVRNEKRMLQESVDALLDNGRRGRAITGSNKRPLKSLADMIKGKQGRFRQNLLGKRVDYSGRSVIVVGPALRLHQCGLPKKMALELFKPFIFGKLQLRGLATTIKAAKKMVEMEGAEVWDILEEVIREHPIMLNRAPTLHRLGIQAFEPVLIEGKAIQLHPLVCTAFNADFDGDQMAVHVPLSVEAQLEARALMMSTNNILSPANGEPIIVPSQDVVLGLYYMTRERINAKGEGMVLCDVNEVYRAYDSGAAHLQARIKVRLTEVEIDDQGERTEKRSMHETTIGRAILYSVLPEGMPFSSVDKDMSKKAISGLINSSYRSLGLKSTVILADQLMYTGFKYSTYAGVSIGYEDMVVPEEKTSILNRAEEEVKEIEEQYTSGLVTNGERYNKVVDIWSHTNDQVANAMMTRLGTEEVVDREGNTVSVPSFNSIFMMADSGARGSAAQIRQLAGMRGLMAKPDGSIIETPITANFREGLNVIQYFISTHGARKGLADTALKTANSGYLTRRLVDVAQDLVVTDLDCGTSNGVTMVPLIEGGDIVEPLGERVLGRVVAEDTMIPGTKKVGVDAGTLIDEAWVDKLEEMGIDLIRVRSAITCESRYGVCGQCYGRDLARGHLVGVGEAVGVMAAQSIGEPGTQLTMRTFHIGGAASRTAAANSIEVKNTGSVKLHKVNVIKHKDG
;
A
#
# COMPACT_ATOMS: atom_id res chain seq x y z
N MET A 1 25.19 -48.69 -14.88
CA MET A 1 23.90 -47.99 -15.08
C MET A 1 23.20 -47.61 -13.78
N LYS A 2 23.10 -48.49 -12.76
CA LYS A 2 22.53 -48.13 -11.44
C LYS A 2 23.28 -46.98 -10.73
N ASP A 3 24.61 -46.95 -10.78
CA ASP A 3 25.39 -45.83 -10.21
C ASP A 3 25.22 -44.51 -10.97
N LEU A 4 24.99 -44.58 -12.29
CA LEU A 4 24.72 -43.40 -13.13
C LEU A 4 23.32 -42.83 -12.87
N LEU A 5 22.35 -43.70 -12.59
CA LEU A 5 20.99 -43.35 -12.17
C LEU A 5 20.95 -42.75 -10.75
N ASN A 6 21.76 -43.26 -9.81
CA ASN A 6 21.91 -42.65 -8.49
C ASN A 6 22.58 -41.27 -8.56
N LEU A 7 23.51 -41.08 -9.50
CA LEU A 7 24.17 -39.79 -9.79
C LEU A 7 23.21 -38.73 -10.37
N LEU A 8 22.18 -39.14 -11.12
CA LEU A 8 21.11 -38.27 -11.61
C LEU A 8 20.05 -38.01 -10.54
N LYS A 9 19.73 -39.00 -9.69
CA LYS A 9 18.76 -38.85 -8.58
C LYS A 9 19.23 -37.92 -7.46
N GLN A 10 20.53 -37.73 -7.26
CA GLN A 10 21.04 -36.76 -6.27
C GLN A 10 20.93 -35.30 -6.71
N GLN A 11 20.57 -35.02 -7.96
CA GLN A 11 20.28 -33.66 -8.40
C GLN A 11 18.78 -33.38 -8.26
N ASN A 12 18.43 -32.74 -7.14
CA ASN A 12 17.14 -32.10 -6.86
C ASN A 12 16.03 -33.01 -6.32
N VAL A 13 16.26 -33.65 -5.17
CA VAL A 13 15.18 -33.65 -4.17
C VAL A 13 15.38 -32.35 -3.40
N SER A 14 14.52 -31.36 -3.62
CA SER A 14 14.35 -30.34 -2.59
C SER A 14 13.80 -31.09 -1.40
N ASP A 15 14.57 -31.19 -0.33
CA ASP A 15 14.01 -31.60 0.95
C ASP A 15 13.04 -30.48 1.33
N ASP A 16 11.76 -30.67 1.00
CA ASP A 16 10.70 -29.75 1.41
C ASP A 16 10.72 -29.71 2.94
N PHE A 17 10.88 -28.51 3.49
CA PHE A 17 10.97 -28.29 4.91
C PHE A 17 9.71 -27.56 5.38
N ASP A 18 9.09 -28.04 6.45
CA ASP A 18 7.86 -27.44 6.99
C ASP A 18 8.16 -26.35 8.02
N ILE A 19 9.33 -26.41 8.68
CA ILE A 19 9.65 -25.57 9.84
C ILE A 19 11.05 -24.97 9.69
N ILE A 20 11.16 -23.66 9.98
CA ILE A 20 12.43 -22.97 10.14
C ILE A 20 12.65 -22.69 11.63
N LYS A 21 13.78 -23.14 12.17
CA LYS A 21 14.22 -22.85 13.54
C LYS A 21 15.41 -21.90 13.54
N ILE A 22 15.46 -20.99 14.50
CA ILE A 22 16.61 -20.13 14.77
C ILE A 22 17.18 -20.45 16.17
N GLY A 23 18.51 -20.46 16.28
CA GLY A 23 19.24 -20.70 17.53
C GLY A 23 20.60 -20.01 17.51
N LEU A 24 21.25 -19.93 18.67
CA LEU A 24 22.61 -19.40 18.76
C LEU A 24 23.61 -20.43 18.23
N SER A 25 24.65 -19.95 17.56
CA SER A 25 25.67 -20.82 16.97
C SER A 25 26.80 -21.04 17.97
N SER A 26 27.03 -22.30 18.37
CA SER A 26 28.18 -22.64 19.20
C SER A 26 29.49 -22.53 18.38
N PRO A 27 30.65 -22.31 19.02
CA PRO A 27 31.93 -22.30 18.32
C PRO A 27 32.20 -23.58 17.52
N ASP A 28 31.79 -24.74 18.03
CA ASP A 28 31.96 -26.04 17.37
C ASP A 28 31.03 -26.20 16.18
N LEU A 29 29.80 -25.69 16.29
CA LEU A 29 28.86 -25.65 15.17
C LEU A 29 29.39 -24.76 14.03
N ILE A 30 29.97 -23.60 14.35
CA ILE A 30 30.59 -22.71 13.35
C ILE A 30 31.75 -23.43 12.64
N ARG A 31 32.55 -24.21 13.36
CA ARG A 31 33.62 -25.03 12.76
C ARG A 31 33.06 -26.11 11.83
N SER A 32 31.93 -26.74 12.19
CA SER A 32 31.29 -27.76 11.35
C SER A 32 30.79 -27.22 10.00
N TRP A 33 30.36 -25.95 9.95
CA TRP A 33 29.94 -25.30 8.70
C TRP A 33 31.10 -24.84 7.83
N SER A 34 32.27 -24.66 8.44
CA SER A 34 33.42 -24.09 7.77
C SER A 34 34.24 -25.13 7.02
N TYR A 35 34.62 -24.79 5.79
CA TYR A 35 35.53 -25.59 4.96
C TYR A 35 37.01 -25.25 5.16
N GLY A 36 37.33 -24.22 5.95
CA GLY A 36 38.69 -23.89 6.34
C GLY A 36 38.84 -22.54 7.02
N GLU A 37 40.00 -22.33 7.64
CA GLU A 37 40.34 -21.09 8.34
C GLU A 37 40.95 -20.06 7.38
N VAL A 38 40.45 -18.82 7.43
CA VAL A 38 41.01 -17.68 6.69
C VAL A 38 42.07 -17.00 7.54
N LYS A 39 43.34 -17.16 7.17
CA LYS A 39 44.48 -16.66 7.94
C LYS A 39 44.97 -15.31 7.46
N LYS A 40 44.89 -15.06 6.15
CA LYS A 40 45.50 -13.90 5.52
C LYS A 40 44.47 -12.85 5.07
N PRO A 41 44.81 -11.56 5.16
CA PRO A 41 43.95 -10.46 4.74
C PRO A 41 43.89 -10.29 3.21
N GLU A 42 44.81 -10.89 2.46
CA GLU A 42 44.90 -10.69 1.02
C GLU A 42 43.71 -11.33 0.26
N THR A 43 43.35 -10.74 -0.87
CA THR A 43 42.22 -11.17 -1.70
C THR A 43 42.69 -11.91 -2.95
N ILE A 44 43.25 -11.17 -3.90
CA ILE A 44 43.76 -11.66 -5.17
C ILE A 44 45.18 -11.17 -5.40
N ASN A 45 45.93 -11.92 -6.20
CA ASN A 45 47.25 -11.50 -6.64
C ASN A 45 47.14 -10.38 -7.67
N TYR A 46 47.84 -9.27 -7.48
CA TYR A 46 47.75 -8.10 -8.35
C TYR A 46 48.26 -8.34 -9.79
N ARG A 47 49.14 -9.33 -10.02
CA ARG A 47 49.67 -9.66 -11.36
C ARG A 47 48.82 -10.69 -12.09
N THR A 48 48.41 -11.74 -11.39
CA THR A 48 47.76 -12.91 -12.02
C THR A 48 46.25 -12.91 -11.87
N PHE A 49 45.69 -12.02 -11.04
CA PHE A 49 44.29 -11.97 -10.62
C PHE A 49 43.75 -13.30 -10.06
N LYS A 50 44.64 -14.22 -9.70
CA LYS A 50 44.29 -15.48 -9.05
C LYS A 50 44.04 -15.23 -7.55
N PRO A 51 43.07 -15.93 -6.95
CA PRO A 51 42.88 -15.88 -5.51
C PRO A 51 44.13 -16.30 -4.74
N GLU A 52 44.44 -15.57 -3.68
CA GLU A 52 45.58 -15.86 -2.81
C GLU A 52 45.30 -17.07 -1.91
N ARG A 53 46.38 -17.79 -1.55
CA ARG A 53 46.29 -18.95 -0.67
C ARG A 53 46.03 -18.50 0.77
N ASP A 54 45.05 -19.14 1.41
CA ASP A 54 44.58 -18.85 2.77
C ASP A 54 44.06 -17.40 2.98
N GLY A 55 43.80 -16.69 1.88
CA GLY A 55 43.21 -15.35 1.87
C GLY A 55 41.69 -15.34 1.80
N LEU A 56 41.11 -14.14 1.74
CA LEU A 56 39.65 -13.91 1.74
C LEU A 56 38.92 -14.51 0.53
N PHE A 57 39.60 -14.83 -0.56
CA PHE A 57 39.02 -15.44 -1.77
C PHE A 57 39.56 -16.86 -2.04
N CYS A 58 40.28 -17.45 -1.07
CA CYS A 58 41.00 -18.71 -1.21
C CYS A 58 40.17 -19.82 -1.87
N ALA A 59 40.65 -20.33 -3.01
CA ALA A 59 39.96 -21.37 -3.76
C ALA A 59 39.96 -22.73 -3.04
N LYS A 60 40.90 -22.96 -2.11
CA LYS A 60 40.93 -24.18 -1.29
C LYS A 60 39.75 -24.23 -0.31
N ILE A 61 39.42 -23.10 0.31
CA ILE A 61 38.36 -23.00 1.32
C ILE A 61 36.99 -22.91 0.63
N PHE A 62 36.83 -21.95 -0.29
CA PHE A 62 35.53 -21.63 -0.86
C PHE A 62 35.18 -22.42 -2.13
N GLY A 63 36.17 -23.05 -2.78
CA GLY A 63 35.97 -23.83 -4.01
C GLY A 63 36.52 -23.15 -5.29
N PRO A 64 36.39 -23.82 -6.45
CA PRO A 64 37.03 -23.42 -7.70
C PRO A 64 36.38 -22.20 -8.35
N VAL A 65 37.18 -21.36 -9.04
CA VAL A 65 36.70 -20.14 -9.72
C VAL A 65 35.95 -20.45 -11.02
N LYS A 66 36.30 -21.56 -11.68
CA LYS A 66 35.70 -22.02 -12.93
C LYS A 66 35.12 -23.42 -12.74
N ASP A 67 34.06 -23.72 -13.46
CA ASP A 67 33.39 -25.01 -13.37
C ASP A 67 34.31 -26.17 -13.77
N TYR A 68 34.43 -27.14 -12.87
CA TYR A 68 35.23 -28.35 -13.07
C TYR A 68 36.70 -28.08 -13.45
N GLU A 69 37.29 -27.01 -12.91
CA GLU A 69 38.69 -26.63 -13.12
C GLU A 69 39.36 -26.22 -11.80
N CYS A 70 40.50 -26.84 -11.49
CA CYS A 70 41.33 -26.44 -10.35
C CYS A 70 42.14 -25.16 -10.63
N LEU A 71 42.56 -24.45 -9.59
CA LEU A 71 43.24 -23.14 -9.71
C LEU A 71 44.56 -23.17 -10.53
N CYS A 72 45.30 -24.28 -10.46
CA CYS A 72 46.55 -24.45 -11.21
C CYS A 72 46.33 -24.94 -12.66
N GLY A 73 45.12 -25.39 -13.01
CA GLY A 73 44.79 -25.93 -14.32
C GLY A 73 45.29 -27.35 -14.61
N LYS A 74 45.85 -28.08 -13.63
CA LYS A 74 46.27 -29.50 -13.79
C LYS A 74 45.07 -30.39 -14.11
N TYR A 75 44.01 -30.28 -13.31
CA TYR A 75 42.75 -30.99 -13.51
C TYR A 75 41.70 -30.05 -14.12
N LYS A 76 41.17 -30.45 -15.29
CA LYS A 76 40.13 -29.74 -16.05
C LYS A 76 39.11 -30.73 -16.61
N ARG A 77 37.91 -30.23 -16.89
CA ARG A 77 36.76 -30.95 -17.49
C ARG A 77 36.06 -31.89 -16.50
N LEU A 78 34.85 -32.30 -16.87
CA LEU A 78 33.92 -33.08 -16.04
C LEU A 78 34.51 -34.40 -15.50
N LYS A 79 35.46 -35.01 -16.21
CA LYS A 79 36.08 -36.30 -15.86
C LYS A 79 36.79 -36.34 -14.50
N HIS A 80 37.22 -35.18 -13.99
CA HIS A 80 37.93 -35.07 -12.71
C HIS A 80 37.05 -34.54 -11.58
N ARG A 81 35.71 -34.60 -11.73
CA ARG A 81 34.77 -34.17 -10.69
C ARG A 81 35.05 -34.86 -9.36
N GLY A 82 35.13 -34.08 -8.29
CA GLY A 82 35.37 -34.58 -6.92
C GLY A 82 36.83 -34.87 -6.59
N VAL A 83 37.76 -34.74 -7.56
CA VAL A 83 39.19 -34.91 -7.28
C VAL A 83 39.77 -33.64 -6.65
N VAL A 84 40.48 -33.79 -5.53
CA VAL A 84 41.24 -32.69 -4.91
C VAL A 84 42.62 -32.59 -5.55
N CYS A 85 42.98 -31.41 -6.05
CA CYS A 85 44.24 -31.22 -6.74
C CYS A 85 45.44 -31.23 -5.77
N GLU A 86 46.41 -32.12 -5.95
CA GLU A 86 47.64 -32.19 -5.14
C GLU A 86 48.45 -30.88 -5.13
N LYS A 87 48.54 -30.18 -6.28
CA LYS A 87 49.37 -28.96 -6.39
C LYS A 87 48.78 -27.74 -5.65
N CYS A 88 47.47 -27.53 -5.73
CA CYS A 88 46.83 -26.33 -5.19
C CYS A 88 45.82 -26.60 -4.05
N GLY A 89 45.53 -27.87 -3.76
CA GLY A 89 44.56 -28.29 -2.74
C GLY A 89 43.10 -27.95 -3.09
N VAL A 90 42.81 -27.54 -4.32
CA VAL A 90 41.46 -27.14 -4.75
C VAL A 90 40.70 -28.34 -5.26
N GLU A 91 39.50 -28.53 -4.74
CA GLU A 91 38.54 -29.54 -5.18
C GLU A 91 37.92 -29.15 -6.54
N VAL A 92 37.81 -30.12 -7.45
CA VAL A 92 37.22 -29.91 -8.78
C VAL A 92 35.70 -30.11 -8.73
N THR A 93 34.97 -29.01 -8.55
CA THR A 93 33.50 -28.95 -8.48
C THR A 93 32.95 -27.78 -9.30
N VAL A 94 31.65 -27.53 -9.21
CA VAL A 94 30.98 -26.38 -9.86
C VAL A 94 31.35 -25.11 -9.09
N ALA A 95 31.56 -23.99 -9.77
CA ALA A 95 31.91 -22.71 -9.14
C ALA A 95 30.80 -22.19 -8.19
N LYS A 96 29.53 -22.58 -8.41
CA LYS A 96 28.37 -22.24 -7.56
C LYS A 96 28.62 -22.53 -6.07
N VAL A 97 29.42 -23.54 -5.73
CA VAL A 97 29.73 -23.87 -4.32
C VAL A 97 30.40 -22.70 -3.57
N ARG A 98 31.04 -21.76 -4.28
CA ARG A 98 31.64 -20.54 -3.71
C ARG A 98 30.62 -19.56 -3.12
N ARG A 99 29.34 -19.76 -3.40
CA ARG A 99 28.23 -19.02 -2.79
C ARG A 99 27.72 -19.66 -1.50
N GLU A 100 27.98 -20.95 -1.29
CA GLU A 100 27.42 -21.75 -0.20
C GLU A 100 28.48 -22.07 0.87
N ARG A 101 29.72 -22.38 0.48
CA ARG A 101 30.80 -22.74 1.41
C ARG A 101 31.23 -21.56 2.28
N MET A 102 31.16 -21.72 3.59
CA MET A 102 31.63 -20.73 4.56
C MET A 102 33.08 -21.02 4.98
N GLY A 103 33.76 -19.98 5.47
CA GLY A 103 35.03 -20.10 6.18
C GLY A 103 34.87 -19.62 7.62
N HIS A 104 35.93 -19.68 8.41
CA HIS A 104 35.96 -19.06 9.74
C HIS A 104 37.29 -18.36 10.01
N ILE A 105 37.29 -17.51 11.02
CA ILE A 105 38.47 -16.88 11.63
C ILE A 105 38.46 -17.29 13.10
N GLU A 106 39.57 -17.85 13.55
CA GLU A 106 39.77 -18.12 14.97
C GLU A 106 40.26 -16.85 15.67
N LEU A 107 39.48 -16.34 16.64
CA LEU A 107 39.81 -15.12 17.36
C LEU A 107 40.83 -15.41 18.47
N ALA A 108 41.86 -14.58 18.57
CA ALA A 108 42.91 -14.72 19.58
C ALA A 108 42.43 -14.41 21.01
N SER A 109 41.35 -13.62 21.12
CA SER A 109 40.66 -13.30 22.36
C SER A 109 39.16 -13.47 22.12
N PRO A 110 38.37 -13.94 23.10
CA PRO A 110 36.92 -13.87 23.03
C PRO A 110 36.44 -12.44 22.78
N VAL A 111 35.36 -12.30 22.01
CA VAL A 111 34.78 -11.02 21.62
C VAL A 111 33.28 -11.05 21.90
N ALA A 112 32.76 -10.06 22.63
CA ALA A 112 31.33 -9.98 22.92
C ALA A 112 30.56 -9.63 21.65
N HIS A 113 29.44 -10.32 21.37
CA HIS A 113 28.64 -10.01 20.18
C HIS A 113 27.81 -8.73 20.40
N ILE A 114 28.01 -7.71 19.55
CA ILE A 114 27.41 -6.37 19.70
C ILE A 114 25.87 -6.37 19.86
N TRP A 115 25.15 -7.28 19.19
CA TRP A 115 23.69 -7.34 19.31
C TRP A 115 23.20 -7.71 20.71
N PHE A 116 23.87 -8.62 21.42
CA PHE A 116 23.44 -9.02 22.77
C PHE A 116 23.85 -8.01 23.83
N LEU A 117 24.92 -7.25 23.57
CA LEU A 117 25.40 -6.17 24.42
C LEU A 117 24.56 -4.89 24.26
N LYS A 118 24.47 -4.35 23.04
CA LYS A 118 23.93 -3.00 22.75
C LYS A 118 22.48 -2.96 22.27
N SER A 119 21.81 -4.12 22.14
CA SER A 119 20.36 -4.11 21.96
C SER A 119 19.70 -3.53 23.21
N LEU A 120 18.60 -2.80 23.05
CA LEU A 120 17.79 -2.31 24.17
C LEU A 120 16.50 -3.14 24.22
N PRO A 121 16.25 -3.93 25.28
CA PRO A 121 17.11 -4.18 26.45
C PRO A 121 18.33 -5.07 26.14
N SER A 122 19.42 -4.88 26.91
CA SER A 122 20.66 -5.67 26.80
C SER A 122 20.43 -7.07 27.36
N ARG A 123 20.79 -8.11 26.60
CA ARG A 123 20.57 -9.51 27.02
C ARG A 123 21.63 -9.96 28.02
N ILE A 124 22.88 -9.57 27.80
CA ILE A 124 24.00 -9.83 28.72
C ILE A 124 23.77 -9.08 30.04
N GLY A 125 23.38 -7.80 29.97
CA GLY A 125 23.09 -7.00 31.17
C GLY A 125 21.91 -7.53 31.99
N LEU A 126 20.85 -7.97 31.32
CA LEU A 126 19.69 -8.53 32.02
C LEU A 126 20.00 -9.87 32.71
N LEU A 127 20.86 -10.69 32.12
CA LEU A 127 21.22 -12.00 32.68
C LEU A 127 22.23 -11.89 33.83
N LEU A 128 23.21 -10.98 33.73
CA LEU A 128 24.21 -10.73 34.79
C LEU A 128 23.70 -9.80 35.90
N ASP A 129 22.51 -9.22 35.76
CA ASP A 129 21.94 -8.19 36.64
C ASP A 129 22.78 -6.92 36.81
N MET A 130 23.72 -6.68 35.89
CA MET A 130 24.60 -5.52 35.88
C MET A 130 24.09 -4.43 34.94
N THR A 131 24.48 -3.18 35.20
CA THR A 131 24.16 -2.09 34.27
C THR A 131 24.98 -2.23 32.97
N LEU A 132 24.42 -1.74 31.86
CA LEU A 132 25.12 -1.77 30.56
C LEU A 132 26.45 -1.01 30.61
N ARG A 133 26.50 0.10 31.36
CA ARG A 133 27.72 0.92 31.50
C ARG A 133 28.82 0.14 32.19
N ASP A 134 28.48 -0.61 33.23
CA ASP A 134 29.44 -1.41 34.00
C ASP A 134 30.04 -2.53 33.15
N ILE A 135 29.22 -3.23 32.37
CA ILE A 135 29.69 -4.27 31.46
C ILE A 135 30.61 -3.67 30.38
N GLU A 136 30.31 -2.47 29.89
CA GLU A 136 31.19 -1.77 28.93
C GLU A 136 32.55 -1.40 29.54
N ARG A 137 32.57 -0.94 30.79
CA ARG A 137 33.83 -0.65 31.50
C ARG A 137 34.70 -1.91 31.61
N VAL A 138 34.09 -3.05 31.94
CA VAL A 138 34.79 -4.35 31.97
C VAL A 138 35.29 -4.73 30.57
N LEU A 139 34.44 -4.66 29.55
CA LEU A 139 34.78 -5.06 28.17
C LEU A 139 35.89 -4.21 27.54
N TYR A 140 35.96 -2.91 27.88
CA TYR A 140 36.98 -1.99 27.36
C TYR A 140 38.21 -1.85 28.24
N PHE A 141 38.39 -2.76 29.20
CA PHE A 141 39.55 -2.83 30.08
C PHE A 141 39.73 -1.58 30.97
N GLU A 142 38.62 -0.98 31.43
CA GLU A 142 38.62 0.17 32.36
C GLU A 142 38.47 -0.26 33.84
N ALA A 143 37.92 -1.46 34.09
CA ALA A 143 37.71 -2.00 35.43
C ALA A 143 37.83 -3.53 35.42
N PHE A 144 38.19 -4.09 36.57
CA PHE A 144 38.14 -5.52 36.84
C PHE A 144 36.76 -5.90 37.38
N VAL A 145 36.35 -7.15 37.18
CA VAL A 145 35.16 -7.73 37.79
C VAL A 145 35.53 -9.04 38.48
N VAL A 146 35.01 -9.23 39.69
CA VAL A 146 35.19 -10.45 40.48
C VAL A 146 34.36 -11.57 39.84
N VAL A 147 35.04 -12.60 39.35
CA VAL A 147 34.45 -13.79 38.73
C VAL A 147 34.14 -14.83 39.79
N ASP A 148 35.13 -15.12 40.64
CA ASP A 148 35.02 -16.04 41.78
C ASP A 148 35.49 -15.32 43.05
N PRO A 149 34.59 -15.06 44.02
CA PRO A 149 34.95 -14.38 45.27
C PRO A 149 35.72 -15.27 46.25
N GLY A 150 35.75 -16.60 46.07
CA GLY A 150 36.40 -17.51 47.01
C GLY A 150 35.88 -17.36 48.44
N MET A 151 36.78 -17.28 49.43
CA MET A 151 36.47 -17.07 50.85
C MET A 151 36.64 -15.60 51.30
N THR A 152 36.78 -14.67 50.35
CA THR A 152 37.02 -13.26 50.63
C THR A 152 35.74 -12.49 50.96
N THR A 153 35.87 -11.21 51.30
CA THR A 153 34.73 -10.30 51.55
C THR A 153 34.08 -9.75 50.27
N LEU A 154 34.62 -10.07 49.10
CA LEU A 154 34.18 -9.55 47.81
C LEU A 154 32.92 -10.28 47.30
N GLU A 155 32.09 -9.56 46.53
CA GLU A 155 30.90 -10.12 45.91
C GLU A 155 31.12 -10.46 44.42
N ARG A 156 30.50 -11.53 43.94
CA ARG A 156 30.52 -11.88 42.52
C ARG A 156 29.85 -10.78 41.69
N GLY A 157 30.51 -10.33 40.63
CA GLY A 157 30.03 -9.22 39.80
C GLY A 157 30.36 -7.83 40.35
N GLN A 158 31.04 -7.74 41.49
CA GLN A 158 31.57 -6.48 42.01
C GLN A 158 32.68 -5.95 41.10
N LEU A 159 32.65 -4.64 40.84
CA LEU A 159 33.66 -3.96 40.04
C LEU A 159 34.79 -3.44 40.93
N LEU A 160 36.02 -3.67 40.51
CA LEU A 160 37.22 -3.15 41.15
C LEU A 160 37.93 -2.19 40.18
N THR A 161 38.39 -1.05 40.70
CA THR A 161 39.33 -0.17 40.00
C THR A 161 40.71 -0.81 39.99
N ASP A 162 41.64 -0.29 39.16
CA ASP A 162 43.02 -0.80 39.15
C ASP A 162 43.68 -0.73 40.55
N GLU A 163 43.45 0.37 41.29
CA GLU A 163 43.93 0.55 42.67
C GLU A 163 43.26 -0.45 43.62
N GLY A 164 41.93 -0.56 43.59
CA GLY A 164 41.19 -1.48 44.47
C GLY A 164 41.47 -2.95 44.19
N TYR A 165 41.85 -3.30 42.94
CA TYR A 165 42.30 -4.65 42.60
C TYR A 165 43.69 -4.95 43.18
N LEU A 166 44.61 -3.99 43.17
CA LEU A 166 45.92 -4.14 43.80
C LEU A 166 45.81 -4.26 45.32
N GLU A 167 44.99 -3.41 45.95
CA GLU A 167 44.68 -3.49 47.39
C GLU A 167 44.09 -4.85 47.76
N ALA A 168 43.11 -5.33 46.99
CA ALA A 168 42.50 -6.64 47.24
C ALA A 168 43.49 -7.80 47.07
N ILE A 169 44.43 -7.72 46.12
CA ILE A 169 45.52 -8.71 45.99
C ILE A 169 46.48 -8.64 47.18
N GLU A 170 46.83 -7.44 47.65
CA GLU A 170 47.71 -7.28 48.82
C GLU A 170 47.07 -7.85 50.10
N GLU A 171 45.76 -7.69 50.26
CA GLU A 171 45.01 -8.18 51.43
C GLU A 171 44.69 -9.68 51.39
N HIS A 172 44.24 -10.18 50.24
CA HIS A 172 43.66 -11.53 50.11
C HIS A 172 44.52 -12.51 49.28
N GLY A 173 45.62 -12.05 48.69
CA GLY A 173 46.49 -12.89 47.87
C GLY A 173 45.77 -13.53 46.68
N ASP A 174 46.00 -14.82 46.45
CA ASP A 174 45.44 -15.61 45.33
C ASP A 174 44.07 -16.25 45.64
N GLU A 175 43.38 -15.84 46.72
CA GLU A 175 42.12 -16.49 47.17
C GLU A 175 40.88 -16.12 46.35
N PHE A 176 40.95 -15.10 45.48
CA PHE A 176 39.84 -14.67 44.61
C PHE A 176 40.31 -14.49 43.15
N ASP A 177 39.42 -14.66 42.18
CA ASP A 177 39.70 -14.45 40.75
C ASP A 177 38.91 -13.23 40.23
N ALA A 178 39.62 -12.15 39.94
CA ALA A 178 39.06 -11.00 39.24
C ALA A 178 39.75 -10.77 37.89
N ARG A 179 38.94 -10.64 36.83
CA ARG A 179 39.41 -10.52 35.45
C ARG A 179 38.84 -9.28 34.78
N MET A 180 39.40 -8.92 33.64
CA MET A 180 38.91 -7.83 32.80
C MET A 180 38.68 -8.29 31.34
N GLY A 181 37.91 -7.49 30.60
CA GLY A 181 37.63 -7.74 29.19
C GLY A 181 36.52 -8.78 28.95
N ALA A 182 36.42 -9.20 27.69
CA ALA A 182 35.42 -10.18 27.26
C ALA A 182 35.64 -11.59 27.84
N GLU A 183 36.86 -11.90 28.30
CA GLU A 183 37.17 -13.15 29.02
C GLU A 183 36.46 -13.19 30.38
N ALA A 184 36.44 -12.07 31.11
CA ALA A 184 35.74 -11.97 32.38
C ALA A 184 34.23 -12.16 32.22
N VAL A 185 33.63 -11.50 31.22
CA VAL A 185 32.20 -11.65 30.89
C VAL A 185 31.88 -13.09 30.47
N LEU A 186 32.75 -13.73 29.70
CA LEU A 186 32.58 -15.13 29.29
C LEU A 186 32.55 -16.08 30.50
N GLU A 187 33.51 -15.95 31.42
CA GLU A 187 33.56 -16.81 32.60
C GLU A 187 32.36 -16.55 33.53
N LEU A 188 31.99 -15.28 33.75
CA LEU A 188 30.79 -14.92 34.51
C LEU A 188 29.52 -15.56 33.97
N LEU A 189 29.37 -15.62 32.64
CA LEU A 189 28.23 -16.25 31.98
C LEU A 189 28.26 -17.78 32.07
N LYS A 190 29.46 -18.37 32.05
CA LYS A 190 29.66 -19.82 32.09
C LYS A 190 29.42 -20.40 33.48
N SER A 191 29.65 -19.62 34.54
CA SER A 191 29.42 -20.01 35.93
C SER A 191 27.99 -19.76 36.42
N ILE A 192 27.03 -19.49 35.53
CA ILE A 192 25.60 -19.38 35.88
C ILE A 192 24.93 -20.73 35.68
N ASP A 193 24.33 -21.25 36.74
CA ASP A 193 23.39 -22.37 36.65
C ASP A 193 21.98 -21.82 36.39
N LEU A 194 21.50 -22.00 35.16
CA LEU A 194 20.23 -21.45 34.73
C LEU A 194 19.03 -22.07 35.46
N ASP A 195 19.11 -23.36 35.83
CA ASP A 195 17.98 -24.05 36.47
C ASP A 195 17.79 -23.56 37.90
N GLN A 196 18.89 -23.39 38.65
CA GLN A 196 18.86 -22.80 39.99
C GLN A 196 18.42 -21.34 39.97
N GLU A 197 18.91 -20.57 38.99
CA GLU A 197 18.56 -19.15 38.83
C GLU A 197 17.08 -18.94 38.52
N VAL A 198 16.45 -19.84 37.75
CA VAL A 198 15.00 -19.77 37.49
C VAL A 198 14.20 -20.00 38.77
N ILE A 199 14.64 -20.91 39.64
CA ILE A 199 13.98 -21.19 40.92
C ILE A 199 14.09 -19.97 41.84
N SER A 200 15.30 -19.42 42.01
CA SER A 200 15.53 -18.24 42.86
C SER A 200 14.74 -17.02 42.37
N LEU A 201 14.72 -16.76 41.07
CA LEU A 201 13.97 -15.65 40.50
C LEU A 201 12.46 -15.78 40.68
N ARG A 202 11.90 -17.00 40.70
CA ARG A 202 10.46 -17.21 40.99
C ARG A 202 10.15 -16.86 42.45
N GLU A 203 10.97 -17.33 43.38
CA GLU A 203 10.82 -17.01 44.80
C GLU A 203 10.95 -15.50 45.06
N GLU A 204 11.89 -14.82 44.40
CA GLU A 204 12.04 -13.36 44.51
C GLU A 204 10.86 -12.57 43.93
N VAL A 205 10.26 -13.06 42.84
CA VAL A 205 9.07 -12.44 42.24
C VAL A 205 7.88 -12.54 43.18
N ASP A 206 7.69 -13.69 43.84
CA ASP A 206 6.60 -13.90 44.80
C ASP A 206 6.81 -13.10 46.10
N ALA A 207 8.06 -12.94 46.54
CA ALA A 207 8.41 -12.19 47.75
C ALA A 207 8.36 -10.65 47.58
N THR A 208 8.46 -10.13 46.35
CA THR A 208 8.63 -8.70 46.09
C THR A 208 7.30 -8.00 45.77
N SER A 209 6.91 -7.01 46.58
CA SER A 209 5.71 -6.16 46.35
C SER A 209 5.96 -4.89 45.51
N SER A 210 7.22 -4.57 45.20
CA SER A 210 7.59 -3.37 44.42
C SER A 210 7.38 -3.56 42.92
N GLU A 211 6.55 -2.72 42.30
CA GLU A 211 6.18 -2.81 40.87
C GLU A 211 7.39 -2.69 39.92
N THR A 212 8.38 -1.84 40.24
CA THR A 212 9.57 -1.63 39.40
C THR A 212 10.52 -2.82 39.45
N LYS A 213 10.78 -3.36 40.64
CA LYS A 213 11.60 -4.56 40.84
C LYS A 213 10.90 -5.79 40.23
N LEU A 214 9.59 -5.93 40.41
CA LEU A 214 8.79 -7.00 39.81
C LEU A 214 8.85 -6.98 38.28
N LYS A 215 8.70 -5.82 37.62
CA LYS A 215 8.87 -5.69 36.17
C LYS A 215 10.27 -6.07 35.68
N ARG A 216 11.33 -5.78 36.46
CA ARG A 216 12.72 -6.16 36.12
C ARG A 216 12.91 -7.67 36.26
N LEU A 217 12.54 -8.24 37.40
CA LEU A 217 12.66 -9.67 37.69
C LEU A 217 11.83 -10.50 36.70
N THR A 218 10.60 -10.10 36.38
CA THR A 218 9.75 -10.79 35.38
C THR A 218 10.43 -10.86 34.01
N LYS A 219 11.10 -9.78 33.57
CA LYS A 219 11.85 -9.78 32.30
C LYS A 219 13.06 -10.71 32.35
N ARG A 220 13.77 -10.76 33.48
CA ARG A 220 14.93 -11.63 33.68
C ARG A 220 14.51 -13.11 33.74
N LEU A 221 13.49 -13.43 34.53
CA LEU A 221 12.90 -14.76 34.63
C LEU A 221 12.45 -15.27 33.25
N LYS A 222 11.69 -14.47 32.50
CA LYS A 222 11.28 -14.83 31.13
C LYS A 222 12.47 -15.12 30.21
N LEU A 223 13.57 -14.38 30.36
CA LEU A 223 14.79 -14.60 29.57
C LEU A 223 15.49 -15.90 29.99
N ALA A 224 15.62 -16.17 31.29
CA ALA A 224 16.23 -17.40 31.81
C ALA A 224 15.43 -18.64 31.37
N GLU A 225 14.10 -18.62 31.51
CA GLU A 225 13.20 -19.69 31.03
C GLU A 225 13.31 -19.90 29.51
N SER A 226 13.49 -18.81 28.75
CA SER A 226 13.71 -18.89 27.29
C SER A 226 15.05 -19.56 26.95
N PHE A 227 16.10 -19.36 27.76
CA PHE A 227 17.38 -20.05 27.57
C PHE A 227 17.26 -21.56 27.89
N VAL A 228 16.62 -21.91 29.00
CA VAL A 228 16.37 -23.31 29.40
C VAL A 228 15.56 -24.04 28.32
N SER A 229 14.42 -23.48 27.90
CA SER A 229 13.56 -24.07 26.87
C SER A 229 14.21 -24.17 25.48
N SER A 230 15.10 -23.24 25.13
CA SER A 230 15.78 -23.25 23.83
C SER A 230 17.00 -24.17 23.77
N GLY A 231 17.54 -24.59 24.93
CA GLY A 231 18.78 -25.37 25.03
C GLY A 231 20.04 -24.59 24.64
N ASN A 232 19.94 -23.27 24.47
CA ASN A 232 21.09 -22.42 24.18
C ASN A 232 21.89 -22.19 25.46
N LYS A 233 23.21 -22.06 25.34
CA LYS A 233 24.06 -21.71 26.47
C LYS A 233 24.38 -20.20 26.51
N PRO A 234 24.39 -19.54 27.69
CA PRO A 234 24.62 -18.09 27.79
C PRO A 234 25.97 -17.64 27.24
N GLU A 235 27.01 -18.47 27.39
CA GLU A 235 28.37 -18.15 26.95
C GLU A 235 28.50 -18.00 25.42
N TRP A 236 27.55 -18.52 24.63
CA TRP A 236 27.54 -18.36 23.18
C TRP A 236 27.28 -16.91 22.72
N MET A 237 26.86 -16.02 23.62
CA MET A 237 26.79 -14.58 23.36
C MET A 237 28.18 -13.94 23.20
N VAL A 238 29.24 -14.59 23.68
CA VAL A 238 30.64 -14.19 23.51
C VAL A 238 31.31 -15.14 22.51
N MET A 239 31.72 -14.61 21.37
CA MET A 239 32.24 -15.41 20.27
C MET A 239 33.74 -15.69 20.44
N LYS A 240 34.13 -16.96 20.27
CA LYS A 240 35.54 -17.37 20.09
C LYS A 240 35.92 -17.56 18.62
N VAL A 241 34.94 -17.85 17.78
CA VAL A 241 35.12 -18.11 16.35
C VAL A 241 34.17 -17.24 15.56
N LEU A 242 34.68 -16.55 14.54
CA LEU A 242 33.90 -15.68 13.68
C LEU A 242 33.72 -16.32 12.29
N PRO A 243 32.49 -16.60 11.83
CA PRO A 243 32.26 -17.09 10.49
C PRO A 243 32.55 -16.02 9.42
N VAL A 244 33.06 -16.47 8.27
CA VAL A 244 33.36 -15.63 7.11
C VAL A 244 32.37 -15.91 6.00
N LEU A 245 31.71 -14.85 5.53
CA LEU A 245 30.73 -14.92 4.46
C LEU A 245 31.38 -15.43 3.15
N PRO A 246 30.69 -16.28 2.37
CA PRO A 246 31.16 -16.76 1.08
C PRO A 246 31.53 -15.63 0.10
N PRO A 247 32.61 -15.75 -0.70
CA PRO A 247 33.11 -14.70 -1.58
C PRO A 247 32.11 -14.16 -2.61
N ASP A 248 31.23 -15.01 -3.15
CA ASP A 248 30.27 -14.61 -4.18
C ASP A 248 29.15 -13.69 -3.62
N LEU A 249 28.95 -13.70 -2.30
CA LEU A 249 28.07 -12.75 -1.61
C LEU A 249 28.77 -11.41 -1.32
N ARG A 250 30.11 -11.35 -1.46
CA ARG A 250 30.96 -10.16 -1.31
C ARG A 250 31.94 -10.03 -2.48
N PRO A 251 31.43 -9.96 -3.73
CA PRO A 251 32.26 -10.12 -4.91
C PRO A 251 33.28 -8.98 -5.08
N LEU A 252 34.34 -9.31 -5.81
CA LEU A 252 35.35 -8.38 -6.29
C LEU A 252 35.29 -8.47 -7.82
N VAL A 253 34.62 -7.51 -8.45
CA VAL A 253 34.33 -7.56 -9.89
C VAL A 253 35.30 -6.62 -10.62
N PRO A 254 36.06 -7.11 -11.61
CA PRO A 254 36.85 -6.24 -12.47
C PRO A 254 35.90 -5.38 -13.31
N LEU A 255 36.16 -4.08 -13.34
CA LEU A 255 35.52 -3.12 -14.24
C LEU A 255 36.44 -2.85 -15.43
N ASP A 256 35.85 -2.35 -16.52
CA ASP A 256 36.61 -1.89 -17.67
C ASP A 256 37.60 -0.79 -17.25
N GLY A 257 38.86 -0.91 -17.68
CA GLY A 257 39.95 0.00 -17.28
C GLY A 257 40.80 -0.47 -16.09
N GLY A 258 40.77 -1.76 -15.73
CA GLY A 258 41.68 -2.36 -14.73
C GLY A 258 41.36 -1.97 -13.28
N ARG A 259 40.21 -1.33 -13.04
CA ARG A 259 39.70 -1.02 -11.70
C ARG A 259 38.90 -2.20 -11.16
N PHE A 260 38.80 -2.28 -9.83
CA PHE A 260 38.00 -3.31 -9.16
C PHE A 260 36.91 -2.66 -8.32
N ALA A 261 35.68 -3.15 -8.48
CA ALA A 261 34.59 -2.86 -7.56
C ALA A 261 34.66 -3.86 -6.40
N THR A 262 35.01 -3.36 -5.20
CA THR A 262 35.10 -4.16 -3.98
C THR A 262 33.86 -3.94 -3.11
N SER A 263 33.30 -5.01 -2.56
CA SER A 263 32.30 -4.91 -1.49
C SER A 263 32.93 -4.36 -0.21
N ASP A 264 32.21 -3.45 0.48
CA ASP A 264 32.62 -2.82 1.74
C ASP A 264 32.93 -3.87 2.85
N LEU A 265 32.26 -5.02 2.82
CA LEU A 265 32.51 -6.12 3.76
C LEU A 265 33.94 -6.66 3.69
N ASN A 266 34.55 -6.68 2.51
CA ASN A 266 35.92 -7.18 2.36
C ASN A 266 36.91 -6.31 3.14
N ASP A 267 36.69 -4.99 3.18
CA ASP A 267 37.51 -4.07 3.95
C ASP A 267 37.34 -4.27 5.47
N LEU A 268 36.12 -4.54 5.93
CA LEU A 268 35.82 -4.84 7.33
C LEU A 268 36.47 -6.16 7.77
N TYR A 269 36.32 -7.24 6.98
CA TYR A 269 37.00 -8.50 7.23
C TYR A 269 38.52 -8.35 7.25
N ARG A 270 39.08 -7.57 6.30
CA ARG A 270 40.52 -7.30 6.25
C ARG A 270 41.02 -6.64 7.53
N ARG A 271 40.27 -5.69 8.09
CA ARG A 271 40.60 -5.05 9.36
C ARG A 271 40.60 -6.05 10.52
N VAL A 272 39.56 -6.88 10.63
CA VAL A 272 39.46 -7.92 11.68
C VAL A 272 40.65 -8.88 11.60
N ILE A 273 40.96 -9.41 10.42
CA ILE A 273 42.09 -10.35 10.23
C ILE A 273 43.42 -9.70 10.60
N ASN A 274 43.67 -8.46 10.17
CA ASN A 274 44.91 -7.74 10.50
C ASN A 274 45.08 -7.53 12.01
N ARG A 275 44.00 -7.12 12.70
CA ARG A 275 44.01 -6.92 14.16
C ARG A 275 44.20 -8.23 14.90
N ASN A 276 43.49 -9.28 14.48
CA ASN A 276 43.59 -10.59 15.08
C ASN A 276 45.00 -11.19 14.92
N ASN A 277 45.59 -11.11 13.72
CA ASN A 277 46.95 -11.59 13.47
C ASN A 277 48.00 -10.80 14.24
N ARG A 278 47.80 -9.48 14.39
CA ARG A 278 48.67 -8.64 15.21
C ARG A 278 48.59 -9.05 16.69
N LEU A 279 47.38 -9.29 17.21
CA LEU A 279 47.18 -9.76 18.57
C LEU A 279 47.83 -11.13 18.81
N LYS A 280 47.66 -12.10 17.89
CA LYS A 280 48.34 -13.42 17.97
C LYS A 280 49.86 -13.26 18.09
N ARG A 281 50.48 -12.43 17.25
CA ARG A 281 51.92 -12.14 17.31
C ARG A 281 52.35 -11.46 18.60
N LEU A 282 51.55 -10.54 19.14
CA LEU A 282 51.85 -9.86 20.40
C LEU A 282 51.83 -10.83 21.59
N LEU A 283 50.88 -11.78 21.60
CA LEU A 283 50.82 -12.84 22.60
C LEU A 283 51.99 -13.82 22.47
N GLU A 284 52.37 -14.23 21.25
CA GLU A 284 53.54 -15.08 21.00
C GLU A 284 54.86 -14.45 21.46
N LEU A 285 54.96 -13.11 21.38
CA LEU A 285 56.13 -12.35 21.81
C LEU A 285 56.10 -11.94 23.29
N ASN A 286 55.07 -12.32 24.04
CA ASN A 286 54.83 -11.88 25.43
C ASN A 286 54.97 -10.36 25.60
N ALA A 287 54.32 -9.59 24.71
CA ALA A 287 54.36 -8.13 24.76
C ALA A 287 53.68 -7.58 26.02
N PRO A 288 54.05 -6.36 26.48
CA PRO A 288 53.45 -5.75 27.66
C PRO A 288 51.91 -5.61 27.58
N ASP A 289 51.25 -5.79 28.73
CA ASP A 289 49.79 -5.86 28.85
C ASP A 289 49.06 -4.63 28.29
N ILE A 290 49.63 -3.43 28.42
CA ILE A 290 49.00 -2.20 27.90
C ILE A 290 48.76 -2.31 26.38
N ILE A 291 49.74 -2.88 25.66
CA ILE A 291 49.68 -3.04 24.21
C ILE A 291 48.68 -4.15 23.86
N VAL A 292 48.68 -5.25 24.63
CA VAL A 292 47.76 -6.37 24.45
C VAL A 292 46.30 -5.94 24.70
N ARG A 293 46.03 -5.22 25.79
CA ARG A 293 44.70 -4.66 26.12
C ARG A 293 44.19 -3.73 25.02
N ASN A 294 45.05 -2.84 24.52
CA ASN A 294 44.69 -1.96 23.41
C ASN A 294 44.35 -2.75 22.14
N GLU A 295 45.12 -3.78 21.78
CA GLU A 295 44.84 -4.58 20.58
C GLU A 295 43.61 -5.47 20.76
N LYS A 296 43.34 -6.01 21.97
CA LYS A 296 42.07 -6.69 22.32
C LYS A 296 40.88 -5.73 22.14
N ARG A 297 40.97 -4.48 22.61
CA ARG A 297 39.95 -3.44 22.39
C ARG A 297 39.74 -3.12 20.91
N MET A 298 40.83 -2.95 20.14
CA MET A 298 40.77 -2.69 18.70
C MET A 298 40.17 -3.86 17.90
N LEU A 299 40.39 -5.10 18.36
CA LEU A 299 39.77 -6.29 17.78
C LEU A 299 38.26 -6.29 18.04
N GLN A 300 37.82 -6.03 19.28
CA GLN A 300 36.40 -5.86 19.63
C GLN A 300 35.74 -4.78 18.75
N GLU A 301 36.37 -3.62 18.59
CA GLU A 301 35.90 -2.54 17.70
C GLU A 301 35.74 -2.98 16.24
N SER A 302 36.69 -3.76 15.75
CA SER A 302 36.68 -4.20 14.36
C SER A 302 35.59 -5.24 14.09
N VAL A 303 35.34 -6.13 15.06
CA VAL A 303 34.25 -7.12 14.98
C VAL A 303 32.89 -6.45 15.15
N ASP A 304 32.77 -5.51 16.08
CA ASP A 304 31.59 -4.66 16.27
C ASP A 304 31.21 -3.96 14.96
N ALA A 305 32.18 -3.32 14.30
CA ALA A 305 31.96 -2.61 13.04
C ALA A 305 31.63 -3.55 11.86
N LEU A 306 32.15 -4.79 11.88
CA LEU A 306 31.78 -5.80 10.88
C LEU A 306 30.32 -6.23 11.01
N LEU A 307 29.87 -6.46 12.25
CA LEU A 307 28.51 -6.91 12.54
C LEU A 307 27.47 -5.79 12.39
N ASP A 308 27.68 -4.65 13.06
CA ASP A 308 26.78 -3.49 13.00
C ASP A 308 27.57 -2.17 13.16
N ASN A 309 27.91 -1.56 12.03
CA ASN A 309 28.72 -0.34 11.99
C ASN A 309 27.90 0.87 12.46
N GLY A 310 28.38 1.55 13.51
CA GLY A 310 27.77 2.78 14.03
C GLY A 310 26.89 2.61 15.27
N ARG A 311 26.61 1.37 15.73
CA ARG A 311 25.80 1.16 16.94
C ARG A 311 26.52 1.53 18.25
N ARG A 312 27.86 1.48 18.28
CA ARG A 312 28.68 1.82 19.45
C ARG A 312 29.10 3.29 19.50
N GLY A 313 29.22 3.95 18.34
CA GLY A 313 29.82 5.28 18.22
C GLY A 313 30.06 5.66 16.76
N ARG A 314 31.16 6.38 16.49
CA ARG A 314 31.47 6.85 15.13
C ARG A 314 31.67 5.68 14.16
N ALA A 315 30.86 5.64 13.11
CA ALA A 315 30.97 4.63 12.08
C ALA A 315 32.33 4.68 11.37
N ILE A 316 32.88 3.51 11.08
CA ILE A 316 34.10 3.39 10.28
C ILE A 316 33.79 3.79 8.84
N THR A 317 34.58 4.72 8.32
CA THR A 317 34.46 5.23 6.95
C THR A 317 35.53 4.64 6.03
N GLY A 318 35.18 4.54 4.74
CA GLY A 318 36.12 4.25 3.66
C GLY A 318 36.79 5.51 3.12
N SER A 319 37.60 5.36 2.07
CA SER A 319 38.31 6.48 1.42
C SER A 319 37.38 7.60 0.95
N ASN A 320 36.14 7.27 0.59
CA ASN A 320 35.13 8.23 0.13
C ASN A 320 34.39 8.93 1.29
N LYS A 321 34.88 8.83 2.53
CA LYS A 321 34.24 9.32 3.77
C LYS A 321 32.82 8.78 4.06
N ARG A 322 32.28 7.91 3.21
CA ARG A 322 31.03 7.18 3.47
C ARG A 322 31.25 6.10 4.55
N PRO A 323 30.28 5.84 5.44
CA PRO A 323 30.33 4.70 6.33
C PRO A 323 30.30 3.40 5.52
N LEU A 324 31.12 2.42 5.91
CA LEU A 324 31.12 1.09 5.28
C LEU A 324 29.84 0.34 5.66
N LYS A 325 29.21 -0.35 4.70
CA LYS A 325 28.04 -1.20 4.97
C LYS A 325 28.45 -2.45 5.77
N SER A 326 27.79 -2.66 6.91
CA SER A 326 27.97 -3.83 7.78
C SER A 326 27.07 -5.01 7.38
N LEU A 327 27.24 -6.16 8.04
CA LEU A 327 26.37 -7.32 7.86
C LEU A 327 24.91 -7.01 8.25
N ALA A 328 24.70 -6.28 9.35
CA ALA A 328 23.36 -5.85 9.76
C ALA A 328 22.71 -4.94 8.71
N ASP A 329 23.45 -4.01 8.12
CA ASP A 329 22.93 -3.06 7.09
C ASP A 329 22.50 -3.75 5.80
N MET A 330 23.08 -4.92 5.48
CA MET A 330 22.61 -5.73 4.36
C MET A 330 21.23 -6.31 4.61
N ILE A 331 20.86 -6.54 5.87
CA ILE A 331 19.61 -7.19 6.24
C ILE A 331 18.53 -6.13 6.52
N LYS A 332 18.86 -5.08 7.28
CA LYS A 332 17.94 -4.05 7.75
C LYS A 332 17.76 -2.89 6.76
N GLY A 333 16.71 -2.10 6.95
CA GLY A 333 16.45 -0.88 6.19
C GLY A 333 15.75 -1.10 4.85
N LYS A 334 15.55 -0.02 4.08
CA LYS A 334 14.84 -0.04 2.78
C LYS A 334 15.65 -0.75 1.69
N GLN A 335 16.97 -0.60 1.71
CA GLN A 335 17.90 -1.29 0.81
C GLN A 335 18.33 -2.68 1.33
N GLY A 336 17.78 -3.10 2.47
CA GLY A 336 18.07 -4.41 3.05
C GLY A 336 17.43 -5.54 2.25
N ARG A 337 17.98 -6.75 2.40
CA ARG A 337 17.55 -7.94 1.64
C ARG A 337 16.07 -8.26 1.79
N PHE A 338 15.51 -8.15 3.00
CA PHE A 338 14.09 -8.47 3.24
C PHE A 338 13.16 -7.62 2.38
N ARG A 339 13.37 -6.30 2.32
CA ARG A 339 12.47 -5.40 1.58
C ARG A 339 12.80 -5.32 0.10
N GLN A 340 14.08 -5.20 -0.26
CA GLN A 340 14.48 -4.91 -1.64
C GLN A 340 14.60 -6.16 -2.52
N ASN A 341 14.91 -7.33 -1.96
CA ASN A 341 15.24 -8.54 -2.73
C ASN A 341 14.31 -9.72 -2.49
N LEU A 342 13.71 -9.83 -1.29
CA LEU A 342 12.79 -10.91 -0.97
C LEU A 342 11.36 -10.52 -1.33
N LEU A 343 10.86 -9.40 -0.79
CA LEU A 343 9.53 -8.88 -1.10
C LEU A 343 9.49 -8.17 -2.47
N GLY A 344 10.44 -7.26 -2.70
CA GLY A 344 10.67 -6.69 -4.03
C GLY A 344 11.57 -7.60 -4.86
N LYS A 345 11.14 -7.99 -6.06
CA LYS A 345 11.99 -8.72 -7.02
C LYS A 345 11.88 -8.09 -8.39
N ARG A 346 12.99 -8.08 -9.11
CA ARG A 346 12.95 -7.88 -10.56
C ARG A 346 12.50 -9.20 -11.18
N VAL A 347 11.52 -9.11 -12.07
CA VAL A 347 10.86 -10.27 -12.65
C VAL A 347 11.06 -10.21 -14.16
N ASP A 348 11.45 -11.33 -14.76
CA ASP A 348 11.53 -11.49 -16.21
C ASP A 348 10.12 -11.52 -16.83
N TYR A 349 10.01 -11.53 -18.16
CA TYR A 349 8.70 -11.52 -18.85
C TYR A 349 7.82 -10.34 -18.43
N SER A 350 8.46 -9.19 -18.24
CA SER A 350 7.79 -7.94 -17.94
C SER A 350 8.29 -6.81 -18.83
N GLY A 351 7.44 -5.82 -19.06
CA GLY A 351 7.76 -4.62 -19.82
C GLY A 351 6.98 -3.42 -19.32
N ARG A 352 7.35 -2.22 -19.76
CA ARG A 352 6.65 -0.99 -19.38
C ARG A 352 6.58 -0.06 -20.59
N SER A 353 5.43 0.58 -20.77
CA SER A 353 5.29 1.67 -21.75
C SER A 353 4.29 2.72 -21.27
N VAL A 354 4.25 3.85 -21.98
CA VAL A 354 3.27 4.91 -21.79
C VAL A 354 1.89 4.40 -22.17
N ILE A 355 0.87 4.80 -21.41
CA ILE A 355 -0.52 4.46 -21.70
C ILE A 355 -1.20 5.51 -22.57
N VAL A 356 -2.10 5.03 -23.43
CA VAL A 356 -2.99 5.85 -24.26
C VAL A 356 -4.40 5.29 -24.18
N VAL A 357 -5.38 6.13 -24.50
CA VAL A 357 -6.79 5.72 -24.47
C VAL A 357 -7.11 4.77 -25.62
N GLY A 358 -7.78 3.65 -25.33
CA GLY A 358 -8.29 2.70 -26.31
C GLY A 358 -9.81 2.59 -26.27
N PRO A 359 -10.57 3.57 -26.80
CA PRO A 359 -12.02 3.63 -26.62
C PRO A 359 -12.77 2.55 -27.41
N ALA A 360 -12.15 1.90 -28.40
CA ALA A 360 -12.75 0.81 -29.18
C ALA A 360 -12.56 -0.57 -28.54
N LEU A 361 -11.75 -0.67 -27.48
CA LEU A 361 -11.53 -1.92 -26.76
C LEU A 361 -12.78 -2.29 -25.96
N ARG A 362 -12.93 -3.59 -25.65
CA ARG A 362 -13.92 -4.09 -24.68
C ARG A 362 -13.32 -4.09 -23.27
N LEU A 363 -14.14 -4.20 -22.23
CA LEU A 363 -13.67 -4.09 -20.85
C LEU A 363 -12.53 -5.07 -20.47
N HIS A 364 -12.56 -6.29 -21.01
CA HIS A 364 -11.54 -7.34 -20.76
C HIS A 364 -10.28 -7.22 -21.63
N GLN A 365 -10.23 -6.26 -22.56
CA GLN A 365 -9.15 -6.16 -23.54
C GLN A 365 -8.20 -5.01 -23.22
N CYS A 366 -6.95 -5.18 -23.63
CA CYS A 366 -5.96 -4.10 -23.65
C CYS A 366 -5.15 -4.15 -24.95
N GLY A 367 -4.72 -2.99 -25.46
CA GLY A 367 -3.88 -2.95 -26.65
C GLY A 367 -2.41 -3.10 -26.30
N LEU A 368 -1.75 -4.12 -26.84
CA LEU A 368 -0.33 -4.40 -26.63
C LEU A 368 0.47 -4.16 -27.92
N PRO A 369 1.53 -3.33 -27.89
CA PRO A 369 2.38 -3.09 -29.04
C PRO A 369 3.02 -4.38 -29.57
N LYS A 370 2.97 -4.59 -30.88
CA LYS A 370 3.55 -5.75 -31.58
C LYS A 370 4.98 -6.09 -31.15
N LYS A 371 5.88 -5.10 -31.07
CA LYS A 371 7.28 -5.31 -30.67
C LYS A 371 7.43 -5.73 -29.21
N MET A 372 6.59 -5.19 -28.34
CA MET A 372 6.58 -5.54 -26.92
C MET A 372 6.03 -6.96 -26.73
N ALA A 373 4.94 -7.29 -27.41
CA ALA A 373 4.38 -8.64 -27.44
C ALA A 373 5.42 -9.66 -27.95
N LEU A 374 6.11 -9.34 -29.05
CA LEU A 374 7.16 -10.19 -29.60
C LEU A 374 8.25 -10.52 -28.58
N GLU A 375 8.72 -9.51 -27.81
CA GLU A 375 9.74 -9.69 -26.78
C GLU A 375 9.25 -10.54 -25.59
N LEU A 376 8.04 -10.25 -25.10
CA LEU A 376 7.45 -10.94 -23.95
C LEU A 376 7.16 -12.41 -24.24
N PHE A 377 6.70 -12.72 -25.46
CA PHE A 377 6.28 -14.06 -25.85
C PHE A 377 7.35 -14.87 -26.58
N LYS A 378 8.61 -14.39 -26.67
CA LYS A 378 9.70 -15.07 -27.41
C LYS A 378 9.80 -16.59 -27.19
N PRO A 379 9.79 -17.13 -25.94
CA PRO A 379 9.93 -18.57 -25.75
C PRO A 379 8.78 -19.37 -26.34
N PHE A 380 7.55 -18.85 -26.27
CA PHE A 380 6.36 -19.49 -26.83
C PHE A 380 6.43 -19.54 -28.35
N ILE A 381 6.89 -18.44 -28.97
CA ILE A 381 7.11 -18.37 -30.42
C ILE A 381 8.17 -19.40 -30.86
N PHE A 382 9.30 -19.49 -30.16
CA PHE A 382 10.33 -20.48 -30.47
C PHE A 382 9.80 -21.92 -30.38
N GLY A 383 9.01 -22.23 -29.35
CA GLY A 383 8.36 -23.53 -29.19
C GLY A 383 7.38 -23.84 -30.32
N LYS A 384 6.53 -22.88 -30.70
CA LYS A 384 5.53 -23.04 -31.77
C LYS A 384 6.16 -23.17 -33.16
N LEU A 385 7.20 -22.38 -33.46
CA LEU A 385 7.96 -22.48 -34.72
C LEU A 385 8.60 -23.85 -34.89
N GLN A 386 9.16 -24.40 -33.80
CA GLN A 386 9.74 -25.74 -33.81
C GLN A 386 8.66 -26.82 -33.93
N LEU A 387 7.55 -26.68 -33.22
CA LEU A 387 6.44 -27.64 -33.24
C LEU A 387 5.77 -27.73 -34.63
N ARG A 388 5.71 -26.62 -35.37
CA ARG A 388 5.20 -26.56 -36.75
C ARG A 388 6.21 -26.99 -37.82
N GLY A 389 7.48 -27.20 -37.44
CA GLY A 389 8.54 -27.54 -38.39
C GLY A 389 9.03 -26.38 -39.27
N LEU A 390 8.56 -25.14 -39.03
CA LEU A 390 9.06 -23.94 -39.71
C LEU A 390 10.52 -23.66 -39.32
N ALA A 391 10.89 -23.99 -38.08
CA ALA A 391 12.27 -23.93 -37.59
C ALA A 391 12.78 -25.32 -37.18
N THR A 392 13.91 -25.76 -37.73
CA THR A 392 14.55 -27.02 -37.34
C THR A 392 15.29 -26.94 -36.01
N THR A 393 15.78 -25.76 -35.62
CA THR A 393 16.54 -25.54 -34.38
C THR A 393 16.15 -24.22 -33.71
N ILE A 394 16.34 -24.12 -32.40
CA ILE A 394 16.11 -22.87 -31.64
C ILE A 394 16.96 -21.71 -32.21
N LYS A 395 18.17 -21.99 -32.69
CA LYS A 395 19.03 -20.96 -33.29
C LYS A 395 18.47 -20.45 -34.62
N ALA A 396 17.86 -21.31 -35.43
CA ALA A 396 17.16 -20.92 -36.65
C ALA A 396 15.88 -20.12 -36.31
N ALA A 397 15.08 -20.58 -35.33
CA ALA A 397 13.92 -19.86 -34.82
C ALA A 397 14.28 -18.45 -34.34
N LYS A 398 15.38 -18.33 -33.58
CA LYS A 398 15.90 -17.04 -33.10
C LYS A 398 16.19 -16.08 -34.24
N LYS A 399 16.86 -16.55 -35.31
CA LYS A 399 17.14 -15.72 -36.49
C LYS A 399 15.86 -15.28 -37.20
N MET A 400 14.86 -16.16 -37.33
CA MET A 400 13.58 -15.82 -37.97
C MET A 400 12.80 -14.78 -37.17
N VAL A 401 12.79 -14.89 -35.84
CA VAL A 401 12.17 -13.89 -34.95
C VAL A 401 12.92 -12.55 -34.99
N GLU A 402 14.24 -12.56 -35.04
CA GLU A 402 15.06 -11.33 -35.20
C GLU A 402 14.83 -10.64 -36.56
N MET A 403 14.46 -11.39 -37.60
CA MET A 403 14.10 -10.85 -38.92
C MET A 403 12.64 -10.38 -39.01
N GLU A 404 11.82 -10.57 -37.96
CA GLU A 404 10.41 -10.16 -37.91
C GLU A 404 9.57 -10.67 -39.10
N GLY A 405 9.79 -11.92 -39.53
CA GLY A 405 9.09 -12.52 -40.68
C GLY A 405 7.57 -12.66 -40.51
N ALA A 406 6.82 -12.72 -41.61
CA ALA A 406 5.35 -12.77 -41.61
C ALA A 406 4.78 -13.92 -40.74
N GLU A 407 5.36 -15.12 -40.86
CA GLU A 407 4.96 -16.32 -40.11
C GLU A 407 5.04 -16.12 -38.58
N VAL A 408 5.92 -15.24 -38.11
CA VAL A 408 6.08 -14.94 -36.69
C VAL A 408 4.88 -14.16 -36.16
N TRP A 409 4.30 -13.27 -36.96
CA TRP A 409 3.12 -12.49 -36.58
C TRP A 409 1.88 -13.37 -36.47
N ASP A 410 1.70 -14.31 -37.40
CA ASP A 410 0.59 -15.27 -37.36
C ASP A 410 0.67 -16.17 -36.12
N ILE A 411 1.88 -16.65 -35.78
CA ILE A 411 2.11 -17.44 -34.57
C ILE A 411 1.92 -16.59 -33.31
N LEU A 412 2.35 -15.32 -33.33
CA LEU A 412 2.19 -14.43 -32.20
C LEU A 412 0.70 -14.18 -31.89
N GLU A 413 -0.12 -13.96 -32.92
CA GLU A 413 -1.56 -13.79 -32.77
C GLU A 413 -2.23 -15.04 -32.18
N GLU A 414 -1.82 -16.24 -32.62
CA GLU A 414 -2.29 -17.49 -32.03
C GLU A 414 -1.87 -17.67 -30.57
N VAL A 415 -0.61 -17.35 -30.23
CA VAL A 415 -0.08 -17.49 -28.87
C VAL A 415 -0.78 -16.55 -27.89
N ILE A 416 -1.14 -15.36 -28.36
CA ILE A 416 -1.80 -14.32 -27.55
C ILE A 416 -3.29 -14.62 -27.35
N ARG A 417 -3.92 -15.36 -28.26
CA ARG A 417 -5.33 -15.72 -28.15
C ARG A 417 -5.57 -16.49 -26.85
N GLU A 418 -6.53 -16.01 -26.06
CA GLU A 418 -6.88 -16.53 -24.74
C GLU A 418 -5.74 -16.55 -23.71
N HIS A 419 -4.65 -15.81 -23.94
CA HIS A 419 -3.56 -15.68 -22.98
C HIS A 419 -3.66 -14.35 -22.20
N PRO A 420 -4.14 -14.35 -20.95
CA PRO A 420 -4.28 -13.12 -20.18
C PRO A 420 -2.91 -12.53 -19.83
N ILE A 421 -2.82 -11.21 -19.79
CA ILE A 421 -1.67 -10.45 -19.28
C ILE A 421 -2.09 -9.60 -18.10
N MET A 422 -1.18 -9.35 -17.16
CA MET A 422 -1.45 -8.48 -16.01
C MET A 422 -0.90 -7.07 -16.28
N LEU A 423 -1.76 -6.06 -16.15
CA LEU A 423 -1.38 -4.65 -16.15
C LEU A 423 -1.26 -4.15 -14.72
N ASN A 424 -0.22 -3.37 -14.45
CA ASN A 424 0.04 -2.77 -13.14
C ASN A 424 0.42 -1.29 -13.28
N ARG A 425 -0.22 -0.42 -12.50
CA ARG A 425 0.17 0.97 -12.32
C ARG A 425 0.86 1.17 -10.97
N ALA A 426 2.08 1.71 -10.99
CA ALA A 426 2.81 2.05 -9.77
C ALA A 426 2.53 3.51 -9.38
N PRO A 427 2.30 3.82 -8.09
CA PRO A 427 2.25 2.91 -6.94
C PRO A 427 0.91 2.17 -6.79
N THR A 428 0.96 0.87 -6.50
CA THR A 428 -0.22 0.03 -6.25
C THR A 428 -0.72 0.25 -4.81
N LEU A 429 -1.77 1.06 -4.62
CA LEU A 429 -2.34 1.36 -3.30
C LEU A 429 -3.39 0.33 -2.84
N HIS A 430 -4.09 -0.28 -3.80
CA HIS A 430 -5.15 -1.26 -3.60
C HIS A 430 -5.10 -2.31 -4.70
N ARG A 431 -5.80 -3.42 -4.51
CA ARG A 431 -5.75 -4.56 -5.43
C ARG A 431 -6.11 -4.24 -6.88
N LEU A 432 -7.04 -3.30 -7.13
CA LEU A 432 -7.47 -2.96 -8.49
C LEU A 432 -6.40 -2.22 -9.30
N GLY A 433 -5.31 -1.79 -8.65
CA GLY A 433 -4.11 -1.31 -9.33
C GLY A 433 -3.34 -2.40 -10.09
N ILE A 434 -3.76 -3.67 -9.98
CA ILE A 434 -3.32 -4.79 -10.82
C ILE A 434 -4.56 -5.54 -11.32
N GLN A 435 -4.71 -5.64 -12.64
CA GLN A 435 -5.80 -6.40 -13.26
C GLN A 435 -5.30 -7.18 -14.47
N ALA A 436 -6.01 -8.25 -14.82
CA ALA A 436 -5.74 -9.06 -16.00
C ALA A 436 -6.62 -8.62 -17.18
N PHE A 437 -6.04 -8.68 -18.38
CA PHE A 437 -6.67 -8.33 -19.65
C PHE A 437 -6.20 -9.30 -20.74
N GLU A 438 -6.99 -9.44 -21.79
CA GLU A 438 -6.57 -10.11 -23.02
C GLU A 438 -5.87 -9.11 -23.95
N PRO A 439 -4.66 -9.44 -24.47
CA PRO A 439 -3.94 -8.53 -25.35
C PRO A 439 -4.57 -8.51 -26.76
N VAL A 440 -4.73 -7.32 -27.30
CA VAL A 440 -5.02 -7.06 -28.71
C VAL A 440 -3.76 -6.46 -29.33
N LEU A 441 -3.27 -7.06 -30.41
CA LEU A 441 -2.07 -6.56 -31.10
C LEU A 441 -2.36 -5.21 -31.76
N ILE A 442 -1.59 -4.20 -31.37
CA ILE A 442 -1.67 -2.85 -31.95
C ILE A 442 -0.33 -2.40 -32.51
N GLU A 443 -0.42 -1.46 -33.45
CA GLU A 443 0.75 -0.75 -33.97
C GLU A 443 1.26 0.31 -32.98
N GLY A 444 2.51 0.73 -33.15
CA GLY A 444 3.14 1.73 -32.30
C GLY A 444 3.89 1.15 -31.10
N LYS A 445 4.02 1.94 -30.03
CA LYS A 445 4.80 1.60 -28.83
C LYS A 445 4.06 1.82 -27.52
N ALA A 446 2.89 2.46 -27.54
CA ALA A 446 2.11 2.77 -26.34
C ALA A 446 1.07 1.69 -26.05
N ILE A 447 0.80 1.43 -24.77
CA ILE A 447 -0.22 0.48 -24.35
C ILE A 447 -1.59 1.17 -24.40
N GLN A 448 -2.58 0.55 -25.03
CA GLN A 448 -3.95 1.09 -24.98
C GLN A 448 -4.70 0.51 -23.79
N LEU A 449 -5.31 1.38 -23.00
CA LEU A 449 -6.11 1.03 -21.84
C LEU A 449 -7.58 1.39 -22.06
N HIS A 450 -8.47 0.55 -21.55
CA HIS A 450 -9.91 0.80 -21.58
C HIS A 450 -10.29 2.01 -20.68
N PRO A 451 -11.14 2.95 -21.13
CA PRO A 451 -11.49 4.15 -20.34
C PRO A 451 -12.11 3.84 -18.97
N LEU A 452 -13.02 2.85 -18.88
CA LEU A 452 -13.72 2.53 -17.63
C LEU A 452 -12.82 1.98 -16.51
N VAL A 453 -11.63 1.45 -16.82
CA VAL A 453 -10.70 0.96 -15.80
C VAL A 453 -9.73 2.04 -15.31
N CYS A 454 -9.71 3.21 -15.95
CA CYS A 454 -8.81 4.31 -15.57
C CYS A 454 -9.10 4.80 -14.15
N THR A 455 -10.36 4.78 -13.71
CA THR A 455 -10.75 5.10 -12.33
C THR A 455 -10.14 4.12 -11.33
N ALA A 456 -10.16 2.81 -11.66
CA ALA A 456 -9.62 1.74 -10.82
C ALA A 456 -8.09 1.78 -10.73
N PHE A 457 -7.39 2.12 -11.82
CA PHE A 457 -5.94 2.34 -11.78
C PHE A 457 -5.54 3.73 -11.24
N ASN A 458 -6.51 4.63 -11.09
CA ASN A 458 -6.32 6.07 -10.88
C ASN A 458 -5.33 6.66 -11.90
N ALA A 459 -5.48 6.25 -13.17
CA ALA A 459 -4.55 6.52 -14.26
C ALA A 459 -5.04 7.69 -15.14
N ASP A 460 -4.11 8.57 -15.51
CA ASP A 460 -4.35 9.68 -16.43
C ASP A 460 -3.48 9.52 -17.69
N PHE A 461 -3.81 10.24 -18.77
CA PHE A 461 -3.12 10.11 -20.07
C PHE A 461 -2.10 11.24 -20.33
N ASP A 462 -1.41 11.73 -19.29
CA ASP A 462 -0.44 12.83 -19.35
C ASP A 462 1.03 12.36 -19.45
N GLY A 463 1.26 11.07 -19.65
CA GLY A 463 2.59 10.45 -19.72
C GLY A 463 2.81 9.32 -18.73
N ASP A 464 1.77 8.96 -17.96
CA ASP A 464 1.75 7.78 -17.10
C ASP A 464 2.19 6.51 -17.84
N GLN A 465 2.80 5.61 -17.08
CA GLN A 465 3.33 4.35 -17.59
C GLN A 465 2.76 3.18 -16.80
N MET A 466 2.42 2.11 -17.50
CA MET A 466 1.99 0.86 -16.89
C MET A 466 2.98 -0.26 -17.21
N ALA A 467 3.17 -1.14 -16.23
CA ALA A 467 3.94 -2.36 -16.38
C ALA A 467 3.01 -3.50 -16.82
N VAL A 468 3.53 -4.37 -17.68
CA VAL A 468 2.88 -5.58 -18.16
C VAL A 468 3.66 -6.79 -17.65
N HIS A 469 2.96 -7.81 -17.18
CA HIS A 469 3.52 -9.08 -16.75
C HIS A 469 2.78 -10.23 -17.42
N VAL A 470 3.53 -11.25 -17.87
CA VAL A 470 2.96 -12.43 -18.55
C VAL A 470 2.90 -13.64 -17.60
N PRO A 471 1.71 -14.18 -17.27
CA PRO A 471 1.59 -15.42 -16.49
C PRO A 471 2.00 -16.63 -17.34
N LEU A 472 3.02 -17.37 -16.88
CA LEU A 472 3.59 -18.47 -17.67
C LEU A 472 2.95 -19.83 -17.40
N SER A 473 2.63 -20.15 -16.15
CA SER A 473 2.02 -21.44 -15.81
C SER A 473 0.53 -21.46 -16.13
N VAL A 474 -0.02 -22.66 -16.34
CA VAL A 474 -1.44 -22.84 -16.66
C VAL A 474 -2.31 -22.41 -15.47
N GLU A 475 -1.86 -22.71 -14.25
CA GLU A 475 -2.53 -22.31 -13.02
C GLU A 475 -2.58 -20.79 -12.88
N ALA A 476 -1.47 -20.09 -13.17
CA ALA A 476 -1.43 -18.63 -13.10
C ALA A 476 -2.30 -17.96 -14.17
N GLN A 477 -2.38 -18.55 -15.37
CA GLN A 477 -3.28 -18.07 -16.43
C GLN A 477 -4.76 -18.25 -16.04
N LEU A 478 -5.11 -19.41 -15.49
CA LEU A 478 -6.46 -19.68 -14.99
C LEU A 478 -6.83 -18.78 -13.81
N GLU A 479 -5.91 -18.59 -12.87
CA GLU A 479 -6.08 -17.67 -11.72
C GLU A 479 -6.26 -16.22 -12.19
N ALA A 480 -5.42 -15.75 -13.11
CA ALA A 480 -5.55 -14.41 -13.68
C ALA A 480 -6.91 -14.22 -14.37
N ARG A 481 -7.39 -15.23 -15.11
CA ARG A 481 -8.69 -15.19 -15.79
C ARG A 481 -9.88 -15.27 -14.82
N ALA A 482 -9.79 -16.10 -13.79
CA ALA A 482 -10.89 -16.32 -12.84
C ALA A 482 -10.99 -15.21 -11.79
N LEU A 483 -9.86 -14.68 -11.29
CA LEU A 483 -9.85 -13.76 -10.16
C LEU A 483 -9.47 -12.32 -10.56
N MET A 484 -8.51 -12.15 -11.47
CA MET A 484 -7.91 -10.84 -11.75
C MET A 484 -8.48 -10.14 -12.97
N MET A 485 -9.27 -10.82 -13.81
CA MET A 485 -9.87 -10.24 -15.01
C MET A 485 -10.66 -8.97 -14.66
N SER A 486 -10.52 -7.92 -15.46
CA SER A 486 -11.19 -6.63 -15.23
C SER A 486 -12.71 -6.78 -15.11
N THR A 487 -13.32 -7.68 -15.88
CA THR A 487 -14.77 -7.97 -15.86
C THR A 487 -15.25 -8.55 -14.55
N ASN A 488 -14.39 -9.17 -13.76
CA ASN A 488 -14.75 -9.79 -12.48
C ASN A 488 -14.64 -8.78 -11.33
N ASN A 489 -13.96 -7.65 -11.55
CA ASN A 489 -13.58 -6.68 -10.53
C ASN A 489 -14.29 -5.34 -10.77
N ILE A 490 -15.62 -5.38 -10.67
CA ILE A 490 -16.54 -4.27 -10.98
C ILE A 490 -16.80 -3.38 -9.77
N LEU A 491 -16.84 -3.97 -8.57
CA LEU A 491 -17.16 -3.26 -7.34
C LEU A 491 -15.89 -2.86 -6.59
N SER A 492 -16.01 -1.76 -5.86
CA SER A 492 -15.02 -1.32 -4.89
C SER A 492 -15.02 -2.25 -3.67
N PRO A 493 -13.87 -2.80 -3.25
CA PRO A 493 -13.80 -3.64 -2.06
C PRO A 493 -14.08 -2.91 -0.75
N ALA A 494 -14.09 -1.57 -0.75
CA ALA A 494 -14.29 -0.79 0.46
C ALA A 494 -15.76 -0.62 0.83
N ASN A 495 -16.64 -0.45 -0.17
CA ASN A 495 -18.05 -0.10 0.04
C ASN A 495 -19.05 -0.86 -0.85
N GLY A 496 -18.58 -1.65 -1.83
CA GLY A 496 -19.45 -2.42 -2.72
C GLY A 496 -20.17 -1.59 -3.79
N GLU A 497 -19.78 -0.33 -3.99
CA GLU A 497 -20.25 0.47 -5.11
C GLU A 497 -19.48 0.12 -6.40
N PRO A 498 -20.11 0.25 -7.58
CA PRO A 498 -19.41 0.07 -8.85
C PRO A 498 -18.26 1.07 -9.02
N ILE A 499 -17.08 0.61 -9.41
CA ILE A 499 -15.92 1.46 -9.71
C ILE A 499 -15.76 1.76 -11.20
N ILE A 500 -16.33 0.90 -12.06
CA ILE A 500 -16.31 1.03 -13.53
C ILE A 500 -17.30 2.09 -14.05
N VAL A 501 -17.64 3.06 -13.21
CA VAL A 501 -18.60 4.11 -13.56
C VAL A 501 -18.00 4.97 -14.67
N PRO A 502 -18.75 5.23 -15.75
CA PRO A 502 -18.37 6.20 -16.76
C PRO A 502 -17.92 7.52 -16.15
N SER A 503 -16.88 8.11 -16.71
CA SER A 503 -16.30 9.35 -16.21
C SER A 503 -16.30 10.44 -17.28
N GLN A 504 -16.27 11.70 -16.83
CA GLN A 504 -16.06 12.87 -17.66
C GLN A 504 -17.01 12.91 -18.89
N ASP A 505 -16.46 12.85 -20.09
CA ASP A 505 -17.16 13.10 -21.35
C ASP A 505 -18.28 12.11 -21.63
N VAL A 506 -18.15 10.86 -21.17
CA VAL A 506 -19.20 9.84 -21.33
C VAL A 506 -20.44 10.24 -20.53
N VAL A 507 -20.24 10.71 -19.28
CA VAL A 507 -21.33 11.21 -18.43
C VAL A 507 -21.96 12.43 -19.06
N LEU A 508 -21.16 13.36 -19.59
CA LEU A 508 -21.67 14.57 -20.23
C LEU A 508 -22.54 14.24 -21.45
N GLY A 509 -22.13 13.27 -22.28
CA GLY A 509 -22.91 12.81 -23.43
C GLY A 509 -24.24 12.17 -23.03
N LEU A 510 -24.22 11.30 -22.02
CA LEU A 510 -25.42 10.66 -21.47
C LEU A 510 -26.36 11.68 -20.82
N TYR A 511 -25.83 12.61 -20.04
CA TYR A 511 -26.60 13.69 -19.44
C TYR A 511 -27.25 14.57 -20.52
N TYR A 512 -26.49 15.01 -21.52
CA TYR A 512 -27.00 15.82 -22.62
C TYR A 512 -28.12 15.13 -23.40
N MET A 513 -27.99 13.83 -23.70
CA MET A 513 -29.05 13.12 -24.43
C MET A 513 -30.32 12.94 -23.60
N THR A 514 -30.20 12.74 -22.28
CA THR A 514 -31.38 12.49 -21.43
C THR A 514 -32.11 13.74 -20.99
N ARG A 515 -31.51 14.91 -21.13
CA ARG A 515 -32.09 16.18 -20.74
C ARG A 515 -33.23 16.59 -21.68
N GLU A 516 -34.22 17.28 -21.16
CA GLU A 516 -35.36 17.78 -21.93
C GLU A 516 -35.18 19.24 -22.35
N ARG A 517 -35.71 19.58 -23.54
CA ARG A 517 -35.73 20.95 -24.07
C ARG A 517 -37.15 21.31 -24.48
N ILE A 518 -37.62 22.46 -24.00
CA ILE A 518 -38.93 22.99 -24.39
C ILE A 518 -38.84 23.61 -25.79
N ASN A 519 -39.92 23.49 -26.57
CA ASN A 519 -40.04 24.00 -27.94
C ASN A 519 -39.02 23.40 -28.91
N ALA A 520 -38.64 22.14 -28.67
CA ALA A 520 -37.74 21.40 -29.54
C ALA A 520 -38.50 20.82 -30.76
N LYS A 521 -37.80 20.71 -31.89
CA LYS A 521 -38.38 20.13 -33.10
C LYS A 521 -38.87 18.71 -32.83
N GLY A 522 -40.13 18.42 -33.14
CA GLY A 522 -40.76 17.11 -32.90
C GLY A 522 -41.45 16.95 -31.53
N GLU A 523 -41.61 18.04 -30.77
CA GLU A 523 -42.35 18.02 -29.50
C GLU A 523 -43.83 17.61 -29.67
N GLY A 524 -44.27 16.67 -28.84
CA GLY A 524 -45.63 16.11 -28.84
C GLY A 524 -45.87 15.03 -29.90
N MET A 525 -44.84 14.59 -30.63
CA MET A 525 -44.97 13.44 -31.54
C MET A 525 -45.31 12.16 -30.78
N VAL A 526 -46.16 11.32 -31.38
CA VAL A 526 -46.52 10.00 -30.86
C VAL A 526 -45.86 8.94 -31.74
N LEU A 527 -44.99 8.13 -31.14
CA LEU A 527 -44.17 7.12 -31.82
C LEU A 527 -44.53 5.71 -31.33
N CYS A 528 -44.46 4.74 -32.24
CA CYS A 528 -44.98 3.40 -32.02
C CYS A 528 -44.00 2.43 -31.35
N ASP A 529 -42.70 2.65 -31.53
CA ASP A 529 -41.59 1.86 -30.98
C ASP A 529 -40.27 2.63 -31.00
N VAL A 530 -39.21 2.04 -30.44
CA VAL A 530 -37.86 2.66 -30.38
C VAL A 530 -37.22 2.76 -31.78
N ASN A 531 -37.56 1.86 -32.72
CA ASN A 531 -37.03 1.94 -34.09
C ASN A 531 -37.56 3.17 -34.83
N GLU A 532 -38.81 3.55 -34.60
CA GLU A 532 -39.37 4.79 -35.13
C GLU A 532 -38.70 6.02 -34.51
N VAL A 533 -38.34 5.97 -33.22
CA VAL A 533 -37.53 7.01 -32.56
C VAL A 533 -36.19 7.19 -33.27
N TYR A 534 -35.47 6.10 -33.56
CA TYR A 534 -34.22 6.16 -34.32
C TYR A 534 -34.41 6.81 -35.68
N ARG A 535 -35.43 6.38 -36.45
CA ARG A 535 -35.71 6.97 -37.77
C ARG A 535 -36.04 8.45 -37.70
N ALA A 536 -36.84 8.88 -36.72
CA ALA A 536 -37.24 10.27 -36.54
C ALA A 536 -36.04 11.17 -36.17
N TYR A 537 -35.11 10.65 -35.37
CA TYR A 537 -33.87 11.35 -35.03
C TYR A 537 -32.91 11.40 -36.22
N ASP A 538 -32.64 10.27 -36.87
CA ASP A 538 -31.69 10.16 -37.99
C ASP A 538 -32.15 10.95 -39.23
N SER A 539 -33.46 11.07 -39.45
CA SER A 539 -34.02 11.92 -40.52
C SER A 539 -34.00 13.41 -40.19
N GLY A 540 -33.58 13.80 -38.97
CA GLY A 540 -33.64 15.17 -38.48
C GLY A 540 -35.07 15.71 -38.31
N ALA A 541 -36.07 14.83 -38.26
CA ALA A 541 -37.47 15.22 -38.06
C ALA A 541 -37.74 15.66 -36.62
N ALA A 542 -37.00 15.09 -35.67
CA ALA A 542 -37.10 15.42 -34.26
C ALA A 542 -35.72 15.58 -33.59
N HIS A 543 -35.66 16.43 -32.56
CA HIS A 543 -34.45 16.72 -31.79
C HIS A 543 -34.30 15.73 -30.63
N LEU A 544 -33.05 15.40 -30.25
CA LEU A 544 -32.74 14.40 -29.21
C LEU A 544 -33.47 14.66 -27.87
N GLN A 545 -33.66 15.93 -27.54
CA GLN A 545 -34.23 16.40 -26.27
C GLN A 545 -35.73 16.75 -26.36
N ALA A 546 -36.38 16.45 -27.49
CA ALA A 546 -37.80 16.73 -27.67
C ALA A 546 -38.66 15.76 -26.85
N ARG A 547 -39.68 16.30 -26.18
CA ARG A 547 -40.69 15.53 -25.44
C ARG A 547 -41.64 14.84 -26.42
N ILE A 548 -41.78 13.52 -26.29
CA ILE A 548 -42.57 12.65 -27.15
C ILE A 548 -43.38 11.65 -26.32
N LYS A 549 -44.39 11.04 -26.95
CA LYS A 549 -45.10 9.87 -26.40
C LYS A 549 -44.66 8.64 -27.16
N VAL A 550 -44.05 7.67 -26.48
CA VAL A 550 -43.58 6.44 -27.11
C VAL A 550 -44.15 5.22 -26.40
N ARG A 551 -44.52 4.20 -27.17
CA ARG A 551 -44.90 2.90 -26.63
C ARG A 551 -43.65 2.07 -26.38
N LEU A 552 -43.40 1.72 -25.12
CA LEU A 552 -42.29 0.85 -24.72
C LEU A 552 -42.81 -0.53 -24.32
N THR A 553 -41.99 -1.55 -24.57
CA THR A 553 -42.25 -2.93 -24.14
C THR A 553 -41.27 -3.23 -23.03
N GLU A 554 -41.75 -3.31 -21.79
CA GLU A 554 -40.98 -3.66 -20.62
C GLU A 554 -41.09 -5.17 -20.37
N VAL A 555 -39.97 -5.78 -20.03
CA VAL A 555 -39.91 -7.18 -19.60
C VAL A 555 -39.58 -7.17 -18.11
N GLU A 556 -40.52 -7.59 -17.29
CA GLU A 556 -40.30 -7.82 -15.86
C GLU A 556 -39.92 -9.30 -15.66
N ILE A 557 -38.90 -9.53 -14.84
CA ILE A 557 -38.40 -10.85 -14.49
C ILE A 557 -38.63 -11.02 -12.98
N ASP A 558 -39.52 -11.94 -12.61
CA ASP A 558 -39.77 -12.24 -11.19
C ASP A 558 -38.60 -13.02 -10.58
N ASP A 559 -38.53 -13.09 -9.24
CA ASP A 559 -37.51 -13.85 -8.48
C ASP A 559 -37.45 -15.35 -8.86
N GLN A 560 -38.51 -15.89 -9.47
CA GLN A 560 -38.59 -17.27 -9.98
C GLN A 560 -38.14 -17.41 -11.45
N GLY A 561 -37.78 -16.30 -12.11
CA GLY A 561 -37.31 -16.26 -13.50
C GLY A 561 -38.42 -16.26 -14.55
N GLU A 562 -39.70 -16.12 -14.15
CA GLU A 562 -40.81 -15.98 -15.09
C GLU A 562 -40.78 -14.58 -15.74
N ARG A 563 -41.04 -14.56 -17.06
CA ARG A 563 -40.97 -13.35 -17.89
C ARG A 563 -42.36 -12.84 -18.16
N THR A 564 -42.65 -11.61 -17.78
CA THR A 564 -43.90 -10.92 -18.12
C THR A 564 -43.62 -9.71 -19.01
N GLU A 565 -44.31 -9.62 -20.14
CA GLU A 565 -44.21 -8.47 -21.05
C GLU A 565 -45.34 -7.48 -20.78
N LYS A 566 -44.97 -6.23 -20.47
CA LYS A 566 -45.91 -5.13 -20.25
C LYS A 566 -45.66 -4.05 -21.30
N ARG A 567 -46.73 -3.61 -21.97
CA ARG A 567 -46.67 -2.53 -22.96
C ARG A 567 -47.41 -1.31 -22.46
N SER A 568 -46.69 -0.21 -22.32
CA SER A 568 -47.21 1.06 -21.82
C SER A 568 -46.76 2.23 -22.69
N MET A 569 -47.61 3.26 -22.74
CA MET A 569 -47.25 4.56 -23.33
C MET A 569 -46.55 5.40 -22.26
N HIS A 570 -45.35 5.88 -22.57
CA HIS A 570 -44.58 6.77 -21.71
C HIS A 570 -44.39 8.14 -22.36
N GLU A 571 -44.51 9.20 -21.56
CA GLU A 571 -44.09 10.55 -21.92
C GLU A 571 -42.61 10.70 -21.56
N THR A 572 -41.74 10.83 -22.56
CA THR A 572 -40.29 10.88 -22.35
C THR A 572 -39.59 11.65 -23.48
N THR A 573 -38.26 11.67 -23.50
CA THR A 573 -37.48 12.29 -24.58
C THR A 573 -36.97 11.25 -25.58
N ILE A 574 -36.68 11.69 -26.80
CA ILE A 574 -36.06 10.85 -27.84
C ILE A 574 -34.76 10.21 -27.32
N GLY A 575 -33.92 10.97 -26.62
CA GLY A 575 -32.67 10.47 -26.06
C GLY A 575 -32.89 9.39 -24.99
N ARG A 576 -33.84 9.57 -24.06
CA ARG A 576 -34.17 8.55 -23.03
C ARG A 576 -34.71 7.27 -23.68
N ALA A 577 -35.54 7.38 -24.71
CA ALA A 577 -36.04 6.23 -25.45
C ALA A 577 -34.93 5.49 -26.24
N ILE A 578 -33.97 6.22 -26.82
CA ILE A 578 -32.77 5.63 -27.44
C ILE A 578 -31.93 4.91 -26.38
N LEU A 579 -31.73 5.52 -25.22
CA LEU A 579 -30.94 4.93 -24.13
C LEU A 579 -31.58 3.66 -23.57
N TYR A 580 -32.91 3.56 -23.59
CA TYR A 580 -33.62 2.35 -23.21
C TYR A 580 -33.24 1.13 -24.05
N SER A 581 -32.96 1.30 -25.35
CA SER A 581 -32.52 0.18 -26.21
C SER A 581 -31.17 -0.43 -25.80
N VAL A 582 -30.38 0.30 -25.03
CA VAL A 582 -29.07 -0.15 -24.52
C VAL A 582 -29.22 -0.94 -23.22
N LEU A 583 -30.35 -0.80 -22.51
CA LEU A 583 -30.58 -1.51 -21.28
C LEU A 583 -30.76 -3.02 -21.54
N PRO A 584 -30.25 -3.88 -20.64
CA PRO A 584 -30.60 -5.29 -20.66
C PRO A 584 -32.09 -5.49 -20.34
N GLU A 585 -32.66 -6.55 -20.92
CA GLU A 585 -34.00 -7.05 -20.55
C GLU A 585 -34.07 -7.30 -19.03
N GLY A 586 -35.18 -6.92 -18.37
CA GLY A 586 -35.37 -7.05 -16.92
C GLY A 586 -35.18 -5.75 -16.13
N MET A 587 -34.71 -4.66 -16.74
CA MET A 587 -34.62 -3.35 -16.10
C MET A 587 -35.83 -2.46 -16.43
N PRO A 588 -36.44 -1.78 -15.43
CA PRO A 588 -37.58 -0.91 -15.68
C PRO A 588 -37.15 0.40 -16.35
N PHE A 589 -38.00 0.95 -17.22
CA PHE A 589 -37.73 2.22 -17.93
C PHE A 589 -37.55 3.39 -16.96
N SER A 590 -38.21 3.34 -15.80
CA SER A 590 -38.08 4.33 -14.71
C SER A 590 -36.63 4.53 -14.25
N SER A 591 -35.74 3.55 -14.48
CA SER A 591 -34.32 3.67 -14.16
C SER A 591 -33.60 4.70 -15.03
N VAL A 592 -34.12 4.97 -16.23
CA VAL A 592 -33.52 5.84 -17.26
C VAL A 592 -34.37 7.08 -17.56
N ASP A 593 -35.62 7.12 -17.08
CA ASP A 593 -36.51 8.27 -17.26
C ASP A 593 -36.20 9.44 -16.31
N LYS A 594 -34.93 9.84 -16.27
CA LYS A 594 -34.39 10.95 -15.49
C LYS A 594 -33.11 11.46 -16.14
N ASP A 595 -32.65 12.62 -15.70
CA ASP A 595 -31.39 13.18 -16.20
C ASP A 595 -30.21 12.36 -15.67
N MET A 596 -29.45 11.77 -16.59
CA MET A 596 -28.39 10.82 -16.28
C MET A 596 -27.11 11.52 -15.81
N SER A 597 -27.17 12.06 -14.60
CA SER A 597 -25.99 12.54 -13.87
C SER A 597 -25.06 11.37 -13.49
N LYS A 598 -23.82 11.68 -13.09
CA LYS A 598 -22.85 10.68 -12.63
C LYS A 598 -23.42 9.76 -11.53
N LYS A 599 -24.17 10.32 -10.58
CA LYS A 599 -24.82 9.56 -9.49
C LYS A 599 -25.92 8.64 -10.02
N ALA A 600 -26.75 9.14 -10.94
CA ALA A 600 -27.80 8.34 -11.57
C ALA A 600 -27.23 7.17 -12.39
N ILE A 601 -26.13 7.38 -13.12
CA ILE A 601 -25.44 6.33 -13.87
C ILE A 601 -24.84 5.27 -12.93
N SER A 602 -24.21 5.70 -11.82
CA SER A 602 -23.69 4.76 -10.82
C SER A 602 -24.83 3.90 -10.22
N GLY A 603 -25.96 4.53 -9.89
CA GLY A 603 -27.15 3.84 -9.42
C GLY A 603 -27.69 2.83 -10.44
N LEU A 604 -27.69 3.18 -11.74
CA LEU A 604 -28.12 2.29 -12.82
C LEU A 604 -27.22 1.06 -12.98
N ILE A 605 -25.90 1.24 -12.88
CA ILE A 605 -24.94 0.12 -12.96
C ILE A 605 -25.10 -0.77 -11.72
N ASN A 606 -25.29 -0.18 -10.54
CA ASN A 606 -25.49 -0.93 -9.31
C ASN A 606 -26.78 -1.75 -9.37
N SER A 607 -27.91 -1.17 -9.77
CA SER A 607 -29.17 -1.92 -9.90
C SER A 607 -29.06 -3.04 -10.93
N SER A 608 -28.40 -2.80 -12.07
CA SER A 608 -28.10 -3.87 -13.04
C SER A 608 -27.29 -5.00 -12.43
N TYR A 609 -26.27 -4.69 -11.62
CA TYR A 609 -25.44 -5.71 -10.98
C TYR A 609 -26.23 -6.58 -10.00
N ARG A 610 -27.12 -5.96 -9.22
CA ARG A 610 -27.93 -6.67 -8.20
C ARG A 610 -29.04 -7.51 -8.82
N SER A 611 -29.74 -7.00 -9.84
CA SER A 611 -30.89 -7.69 -10.43
C SER A 611 -30.51 -8.71 -11.50
N LEU A 612 -29.53 -8.40 -12.36
CA LEU A 612 -29.24 -9.19 -13.56
C LEU A 612 -27.88 -9.89 -13.52
N GLY A 613 -27.04 -9.56 -12.54
CA GLY A 613 -25.72 -10.14 -12.35
C GLY A 613 -24.63 -9.59 -13.27
N LEU A 614 -23.42 -10.13 -13.08
CA LEU A 614 -22.16 -9.57 -13.57
C LEU A 614 -22.10 -9.40 -15.10
N LYS A 615 -22.50 -10.41 -15.87
CA LYS A 615 -22.34 -10.40 -17.34
C LYS A 615 -23.15 -9.29 -18.00
N SER A 616 -24.42 -9.14 -17.60
CA SER A 616 -25.31 -8.12 -18.14
C SER A 616 -24.82 -6.71 -17.81
N THR A 617 -24.30 -6.51 -16.60
CA THR A 617 -23.73 -5.23 -16.16
C THR A 617 -22.48 -4.83 -16.95
N VAL A 618 -21.58 -5.78 -17.25
CA VAL A 618 -20.40 -5.49 -18.09
C VAL A 618 -20.81 -5.04 -19.48
N ILE A 619 -21.78 -5.73 -20.09
CA ILE A 619 -22.28 -5.37 -21.43
C ILE A 619 -22.93 -3.98 -21.39
N LEU A 620 -23.76 -3.72 -20.38
CA LEU A 620 -24.37 -2.41 -20.17
C LEU A 620 -23.31 -1.31 -20.05
N ALA A 621 -22.27 -1.52 -19.23
CA ALA A 621 -21.22 -0.53 -19.02
C ALA A 621 -20.45 -0.21 -20.31
N ASP A 622 -20.10 -1.23 -21.10
CA ASP A 622 -19.44 -1.04 -22.41
C ASP A 622 -20.35 -0.27 -23.38
N GLN A 623 -21.64 -0.62 -23.45
CA GLN A 623 -22.58 0.07 -24.35
C GLN A 623 -22.86 1.52 -23.90
N LEU A 624 -22.95 1.78 -22.60
CA LEU A 624 -23.07 3.14 -22.05
C LEU A 624 -21.84 3.98 -22.42
N MET A 625 -20.64 3.39 -22.40
CA MET A 625 -19.42 4.05 -22.83
C MET A 625 -19.49 4.44 -24.32
N TYR A 626 -19.81 3.50 -25.20
CA TYR A 626 -19.90 3.78 -26.64
C TYR A 626 -20.97 4.83 -26.96
N THR A 627 -22.13 4.71 -26.32
CA THR A 627 -23.26 5.64 -26.48
C THR A 627 -22.88 7.04 -26.01
N GLY A 628 -22.30 7.16 -24.81
CA GLY A 628 -21.88 8.43 -24.25
C GLY A 628 -20.84 9.15 -25.12
N PHE A 629 -19.81 8.45 -25.64
CA PHE A 629 -18.84 9.06 -26.55
C PHE A 629 -19.46 9.56 -27.86
N LYS A 630 -20.36 8.78 -28.46
CA LYS A 630 -21.05 9.14 -29.70
C LYS A 630 -21.88 10.43 -29.51
N TYR A 631 -22.74 10.46 -28.49
CA TYR A 631 -23.62 11.61 -28.25
C TYR A 631 -22.90 12.81 -27.63
N SER A 632 -21.80 12.61 -26.90
CA SER A 632 -20.93 13.71 -26.45
C SER A 632 -20.32 14.46 -27.63
N THR A 633 -19.88 13.73 -28.66
CA THR A 633 -19.35 14.34 -29.90
C THR A 633 -20.42 15.13 -30.66
N TYR A 634 -21.65 14.61 -30.74
CA TYR A 634 -22.77 15.32 -31.38
C TYR A 634 -23.28 16.52 -30.58
N ALA A 635 -23.17 16.47 -29.26
CA ALA A 635 -23.55 17.59 -28.40
C ALA A 635 -22.69 18.84 -28.69
N GLY A 636 -21.46 18.66 -29.16
CA GLY A 636 -20.57 19.77 -29.54
C GLY A 636 -20.29 20.72 -28.37
N VAL A 637 -20.30 20.22 -27.14
CA VAL A 637 -20.12 21.05 -25.94
C VAL A 637 -18.73 21.68 -25.95
N SER A 638 -18.68 23.01 -25.90
CA SER A 638 -17.45 23.80 -25.83
C SER A 638 -17.46 24.72 -24.62
N ILE A 639 -16.29 25.20 -24.21
CA ILE A 639 -16.17 26.25 -23.19
C ILE A 639 -15.66 27.51 -23.88
N GLY A 640 -16.47 28.56 -23.86
CA GLY A 640 -16.14 29.90 -24.33
C GLY A 640 -15.93 30.90 -23.19
N TYR A 641 -15.45 32.09 -23.55
CA TYR A 641 -15.32 33.22 -22.61
C TYR A 641 -16.70 33.75 -22.16
N GLU A 642 -17.69 33.72 -23.05
CA GLU A 642 -19.05 34.22 -22.77
C GLU A 642 -19.86 33.28 -21.86
N ASP A 643 -19.52 31.99 -21.82
CA ASP A 643 -20.17 31.01 -20.94
C ASP A 643 -19.94 31.34 -19.46
N MET A 644 -18.89 32.09 -19.12
CA MET A 644 -18.51 32.45 -17.75
C MET A 644 -19.30 33.66 -17.23
N VAL A 645 -20.62 33.59 -17.12
CA VAL A 645 -21.50 34.75 -16.79
C VAL A 645 -21.25 35.29 -15.37
N VAL A 646 -20.81 36.55 -15.27
CA VAL A 646 -20.64 37.27 -14.00
C VAL A 646 -21.98 37.91 -13.60
N PRO A 647 -22.46 37.74 -12.36
CA PRO A 647 -23.70 38.37 -11.92
C PRO A 647 -23.52 39.89 -11.76
N GLU A 648 -24.46 40.68 -12.28
CA GLU A 648 -24.45 42.15 -12.15
C GLU A 648 -24.58 42.60 -10.69
N GLU A 649 -25.33 41.85 -9.88
CA GLU A 649 -25.50 42.04 -8.44
C GLU A 649 -24.19 41.95 -7.65
N LYS A 650 -23.12 41.40 -8.24
CA LYS A 650 -21.81 41.30 -7.58
C LYS A 650 -21.32 42.65 -7.06
N THR A 651 -21.48 43.71 -7.85
CA THR A 651 -20.97 45.04 -7.48
C THR A 651 -21.72 45.62 -6.27
N SER A 652 -23.04 45.44 -6.20
CA SER A 652 -23.84 45.90 -5.05
C SER A 652 -23.53 45.08 -3.78
N ILE A 653 -23.34 43.77 -3.91
CA ILE A 653 -22.97 42.88 -2.81
C ILE A 653 -21.59 43.27 -2.23
N LEU A 654 -20.61 43.53 -3.09
CA LEU A 654 -19.26 43.93 -2.67
C LEU A 654 -19.25 45.30 -1.97
N ASN A 655 -19.97 46.30 -2.50
CA ASN A 655 -20.02 47.63 -1.90
C ASN A 655 -20.60 47.59 -0.47
N ARG A 656 -21.65 46.80 -0.25
CA ARG A 656 -22.24 46.62 1.08
C ARG A 656 -21.26 45.96 2.05
N ALA A 657 -20.53 44.93 1.61
CA ALA A 657 -19.51 44.28 2.43
C ALA A 657 -18.35 45.22 2.80
N GLU A 658 -17.91 46.06 1.85
CA GLU A 658 -16.88 47.07 2.11
C GLU A 658 -17.33 48.13 3.12
N GLU A 659 -18.61 48.53 3.07
CA GLU A 659 -19.21 49.46 4.04
C GLU A 659 -19.30 48.84 5.44
N GLU A 660 -19.74 47.59 5.56
CA GLU A 660 -19.76 46.84 6.83
C GLU A 660 -18.35 46.69 7.43
N VAL A 661 -17.34 46.39 6.61
CA VAL A 661 -15.94 46.29 7.05
C VAL A 661 -15.43 47.64 7.54
N LYS A 662 -15.77 48.73 6.85
CA LYS A 662 -15.38 50.09 7.25
C LYS A 662 -16.01 50.49 8.59
N GLU A 663 -17.27 50.15 8.82
CA GLU A 663 -17.94 50.39 10.10
C GLU A 663 -17.22 49.65 11.25
N ILE A 664 -16.80 48.40 11.03
CA ILE A 664 -16.04 47.63 12.02
C ILE A 664 -14.65 48.24 12.27
N GLU A 665 -14.01 48.79 11.25
CA GLU A 665 -12.73 49.49 11.40
C GLU A 665 -12.87 50.81 12.18
N GLU A 666 -13.98 51.52 12.00
CA GLU A 666 -14.38 52.68 12.81
C GLU A 666 -14.67 52.29 14.27
N GLN A 667 -15.33 51.14 14.50
CA GLN A 667 -15.54 50.59 15.85
C GLN A 667 -14.21 50.20 16.52
N TYR A 668 -13.23 49.69 15.76
CA TYR A 668 -11.90 49.37 16.27
C TYR A 668 -11.11 50.65 16.63
N THR A 669 -11.11 51.66 15.75
CA THR A 669 -10.40 52.93 15.98
C THR A 669 -10.99 53.73 17.14
N SER A 670 -12.29 53.61 17.39
CA SER A 670 -12.98 54.18 18.57
C SER A 670 -12.82 53.34 19.85
N GLY A 671 -12.18 52.17 19.79
CA GLY A 671 -11.87 51.32 20.94
C GLY A 671 -13.02 50.43 21.43
N LEU A 672 -14.09 50.27 20.65
CA LEU A 672 -15.26 49.43 21.00
C LEU A 672 -15.00 47.93 20.80
N VAL A 673 -14.06 47.57 19.93
CA VAL A 673 -13.78 46.18 19.52
C VAL A 673 -12.28 45.90 19.63
N THR A 674 -11.91 44.69 20.02
CA THR A 674 -10.50 44.26 20.05
C THR A 674 -9.99 43.88 18.67
N ASN A 675 -8.66 43.88 18.44
CA ASN A 675 -8.12 43.53 17.12
C ASN A 675 -8.44 42.08 16.69
N GLY A 676 -8.53 41.15 17.66
CA GLY A 676 -8.91 39.76 17.38
C GLY A 676 -10.36 39.63 16.93
N GLU A 677 -11.29 40.31 17.62
CA GLU A 677 -12.71 40.36 17.24
C GLU A 677 -12.92 41.07 15.91
N ARG A 678 -12.19 42.17 15.66
CA ARG A 678 -12.18 42.89 14.37
C ARG A 678 -11.82 41.92 13.25
N TYR A 679 -10.70 41.21 13.38
CA TYR A 679 -10.23 40.24 12.39
C TYR A 679 -11.27 39.13 12.13
N ASN A 680 -11.83 38.53 13.18
CA ASN A 680 -12.82 37.46 13.01
C ASN A 680 -14.09 37.96 12.31
N LYS A 681 -14.63 39.13 12.71
CA LYS A 681 -15.81 39.70 12.06
C LYS A 681 -15.56 40.05 10.59
N VAL A 682 -14.40 40.61 10.25
CA VAL A 682 -14.03 40.92 8.86
C VAL A 682 -13.97 39.64 8.02
N VAL A 683 -13.36 38.58 8.56
CA VAL A 683 -13.31 37.26 7.90
C VAL A 683 -14.72 36.69 7.70
N ASP A 684 -15.60 36.80 8.69
CA ASP A 684 -16.98 36.29 8.61
C ASP A 684 -17.81 37.06 7.55
N ILE A 685 -17.70 38.39 7.50
CA ILE A 685 -18.36 39.22 6.48
C ILE A 685 -17.94 38.79 5.08
N TRP A 686 -16.63 38.64 4.85
CA TRP A 686 -16.13 38.22 3.54
C TRP A 686 -16.50 36.79 3.17
N SER A 687 -16.60 35.88 4.14
CA SER A 687 -17.10 34.52 3.90
C SER A 687 -18.57 34.55 3.46
N HIS A 688 -19.42 35.28 4.19
CA HIS A 688 -20.84 35.40 3.87
C HIS A 688 -21.07 36.10 2.52
N THR A 689 -20.32 37.16 2.24
CA THR A 689 -20.35 37.89 0.96
C THR A 689 -19.98 36.98 -0.20
N ASN A 690 -18.94 36.15 -0.03
CA ASN A 690 -18.53 35.18 -1.04
C ASN A 690 -19.62 34.15 -1.34
N ASP A 691 -20.36 33.68 -0.33
CA ASP A 691 -21.47 32.74 -0.51
C ASP A 691 -22.68 33.41 -1.17
N GLN A 692 -22.97 34.68 -0.85
CA GLN A 692 -24.01 35.46 -1.54
C GLN A 692 -23.71 35.64 -3.03
N VAL A 693 -22.47 36.02 -3.38
CA VAL A 693 -22.03 36.13 -4.78
C VAL A 693 -22.12 34.79 -5.49
N ALA A 694 -21.77 33.69 -4.81
CA ALA A 694 -21.87 32.35 -5.35
C ALA A 694 -23.32 31.95 -5.66
N ASN A 695 -24.25 32.23 -4.75
CA ASN A 695 -25.67 31.94 -4.94
C ASN A 695 -26.26 32.77 -6.08
N ALA A 696 -25.98 34.08 -6.14
CA ALA A 696 -26.43 34.95 -7.23
C ALA A 696 -25.90 34.47 -8.60
N MET A 697 -24.63 34.06 -8.65
CA MET A 697 -24.04 33.47 -9.85
C MET A 697 -24.73 32.17 -10.25
N MET A 698 -24.95 31.23 -9.33
CA MET A 698 -25.56 29.93 -9.65
C MET A 698 -27.01 30.08 -10.12
N THR A 699 -27.79 30.98 -9.53
CA THR A 699 -29.17 31.25 -9.98
C THR A 699 -29.17 31.76 -11.42
N ARG A 700 -28.30 32.74 -11.73
CA ARG A 700 -28.22 33.34 -13.07
C ARG A 700 -27.64 32.40 -14.12
N LEU A 701 -26.68 31.56 -13.74
CA LEU A 701 -26.07 30.57 -14.64
C LEU A 701 -26.97 29.34 -14.85
N GLY A 702 -27.77 28.98 -13.83
CA GLY A 702 -28.59 27.78 -13.81
C GLY A 702 -29.94 27.94 -14.49
N THR A 703 -30.41 29.17 -14.72
CA THR A 703 -31.73 29.44 -15.32
C THR A 703 -31.63 30.27 -16.60
N GLU A 704 -32.49 29.97 -17.56
CA GLU A 704 -32.61 30.67 -18.84
C GLU A 704 -34.09 30.83 -19.17
N GLU A 705 -34.50 31.98 -19.72
CA GLU A 705 -35.88 32.23 -20.10
C GLU A 705 -36.11 31.79 -21.55
N VAL A 706 -37.06 30.87 -21.75
CA VAL A 706 -37.43 30.36 -23.07
C VAL A 706 -38.92 30.60 -23.33
N VAL A 707 -39.28 30.85 -24.59
CA VAL A 707 -40.67 31.03 -25.02
C VAL A 707 -41.26 29.67 -25.38
N ASP A 708 -42.30 29.28 -24.65
CA ASP A 708 -43.05 28.06 -24.86
C ASP A 708 -43.87 28.11 -26.16
N ARG A 709 -44.38 26.94 -26.59
CA ARG A 709 -45.26 26.81 -27.76
C ARG A 709 -46.53 27.66 -27.65
N GLU A 710 -46.97 27.97 -26.44
CA GLU A 710 -48.14 28.81 -26.14
C GLU A 710 -47.82 30.31 -26.06
N GLY A 711 -46.54 30.70 -26.26
CA GLY A 711 -46.08 32.09 -26.24
C GLY A 711 -45.75 32.64 -24.85
N ASN A 712 -45.80 31.81 -23.81
CA ASN A 712 -45.44 32.20 -22.44
C ASN A 712 -43.93 32.09 -22.22
N THR A 713 -43.34 33.04 -21.49
CA THR A 713 -41.94 32.96 -21.04
C THR A 713 -41.84 32.09 -19.80
N VAL A 714 -41.15 30.95 -19.91
CA VAL A 714 -40.93 30.00 -18.82
C VAL A 714 -39.44 29.95 -18.51
N SER A 715 -39.12 29.99 -17.21
CA SER A 715 -37.74 29.80 -16.74
C SER A 715 -37.40 28.32 -16.75
N VAL A 716 -36.41 27.94 -17.55
CA VAL A 716 -35.91 26.58 -17.68
C VAL A 716 -34.48 26.48 -17.20
N PRO A 717 -34.01 25.28 -16.81
CA PRO A 717 -32.61 25.06 -16.53
C PRO A 717 -31.75 25.42 -17.75
N SER A 718 -30.67 26.19 -17.57
CA SER A 718 -29.85 26.72 -18.67
C SER A 718 -29.03 25.64 -19.39
N PHE A 719 -28.88 25.78 -20.70
CA PHE A 719 -28.00 24.93 -21.52
C PHE A 719 -26.54 25.42 -21.57
N ASN A 720 -26.15 26.32 -20.67
CA ASN A 720 -24.76 26.76 -20.54
C ASN A 720 -23.81 25.56 -20.29
N SER A 721 -22.72 25.48 -21.05
CA SER A 721 -21.76 24.39 -21.00
C SER A 721 -21.12 24.21 -19.61
N ILE A 722 -20.73 25.31 -18.95
CA ILE A 722 -20.08 25.27 -17.64
C ILE A 722 -21.05 24.75 -16.58
N PHE A 723 -22.30 25.20 -16.64
CA PHE A 723 -23.36 24.70 -15.77
C PHE A 723 -23.60 23.21 -16.00
N MET A 724 -23.76 22.79 -17.25
CA MET A 724 -23.96 21.38 -17.60
C MET A 724 -22.83 20.46 -17.12
N MET A 725 -21.57 20.90 -17.24
CA MET A 725 -20.42 20.12 -16.78
C MET A 725 -20.42 19.89 -15.26
N ALA A 726 -20.86 20.89 -14.48
CA ALA A 726 -20.96 20.77 -13.03
C ALA A 726 -22.23 20.03 -12.57
N ASP A 727 -23.39 20.32 -13.15
CA ASP A 727 -24.66 19.68 -12.80
C ASP A 727 -24.67 18.19 -13.13
N SER A 728 -24.14 17.82 -14.30
CA SER A 728 -23.96 16.40 -14.67
C SER A 728 -22.99 15.65 -13.74
N GLY A 729 -22.13 16.37 -13.01
CA GLY A 729 -21.04 15.79 -12.22
C GLY A 729 -19.92 15.18 -13.08
N ALA A 730 -19.87 15.51 -14.39
CA ALA A 730 -18.84 15.04 -15.30
C ALA A 730 -17.46 15.61 -14.91
N ARG A 731 -17.37 16.94 -14.77
CA ARG A 731 -16.18 17.65 -14.33
C ARG A 731 -16.56 19.06 -13.89
N GLY A 732 -16.08 19.50 -12.74
CA GLY A 732 -16.44 20.81 -12.21
C GLY A 732 -17.12 20.68 -10.85
N SER A 733 -16.91 21.67 -9.99
CA SER A 733 -17.70 21.85 -8.77
C SER A 733 -18.21 23.28 -8.69
N ALA A 734 -19.26 23.52 -7.91
CA ALA A 734 -19.77 24.88 -7.66
C ALA A 734 -18.65 25.82 -7.16
N ALA A 735 -17.70 25.29 -6.38
CA ALA A 735 -16.53 26.04 -5.92
C ALA A 735 -15.59 26.47 -7.06
N GLN A 736 -15.42 25.66 -8.10
CA GLN A 736 -14.60 26.01 -9.27
C GLN A 736 -15.32 27.03 -10.16
N ILE A 737 -16.62 26.86 -10.39
CA ILE A 737 -17.44 27.83 -11.13
C ILE A 737 -17.41 29.20 -10.43
N ARG A 738 -17.54 29.20 -9.10
CA ARG A 738 -17.41 30.42 -8.28
C ARG A 738 -16.10 31.16 -8.52
N GLN A 739 -14.97 30.46 -8.65
CA GLN A 739 -13.68 31.11 -8.93
C GLN A 739 -13.58 31.65 -10.37
N LEU A 740 -14.30 31.05 -11.32
CA LEU A 740 -14.32 31.48 -12.72
C LEU A 740 -15.15 32.75 -12.92
N ALA A 741 -16.38 32.77 -12.38
CA ALA A 741 -17.38 33.81 -12.68
C ALA A 741 -17.88 34.61 -11.46
N GLY A 742 -17.70 34.11 -10.24
CA GLY A 742 -18.07 34.81 -9.00
C GLY A 742 -16.95 35.69 -8.48
N MET A 743 -16.36 35.29 -7.36
CA MET A 743 -15.12 35.83 -6.79
C MET A 743 -14.29 34.70 -6.21
N ARG A 744 -12.98 34.90 -6.08
CA ARG A 744 -12.09 33.85 -5.53
C ARG A 744 -12.16 33.76 -4.00
N GLY A 745 -12.43 34.87 -3.32
CA GLY A 745 -12.67 34.94 -1.88
C GLY A 745 -11.40 34.92 -1.03
N LEU A 746 -11.51 34.32 0.16
CA LEU A 746 -10.47 34.31 1.19
C LEU A 746 -9.43 33.22 0.96
N MET A 747 -8.15 33.57 1.14
CA MET A 747 -7.00 32.66 0.96
C MET A 747 -6.31 32.35 2.28
N ALA A 748 -5.78 31.13 2.41
CA ALA A 748 -5.01 30.73 3.59
C ALA A 748 -3.51 31.04 3.42
N LYS A 749 -2.87 31.49 4.50
CA LYS A 749 -1.42 31.57 4.65
C LYS A 749 -0.83 30.16 4.90
N PRO A 750 0.50 29.98 4.77
CA PRO A 750 1.15 28.68 4.99
C PRO A 750 1.02 28.12 6.42
N ASP A 751 0.71 28.98 7.40
CA ASP A 751 0.41 28.64 8.80
C ASP A 751 -1.04 28.15 9.00
N GLY A 752 -1.91 28.34 8.00
CA GLY A 752 -3.34 28.02 8.05
C GLY A 752 -4.24 29.17 8.47
N SER A 753 -3.69 30.33 8.84
CA SER A 753 -4.50 31.53 9.13
C SER A 753 -5.06 32.14 7.85
N ILE A 754 -6.23 32.76 7.93
CA ILE A 754 -6.89 33.37 6.77
C ILE A 754 -6.32 34.78 6.55
N ILE A 755 -6.11 35.18 5.30
CA ILE A 755 -5.72 36.54 4.97
C ILE A 755 -6.98 37.42 4.99
N GLU A 756 -6.98 38.48 5.79
CA GLU A 756 -8.13 39.39 5.96
C GLU A 756 -8.52 40.11 4.65
N THR A 757 -7.56 40.28 3.73
CA THR A 757 -7.78 40.87 2.41
C THR A 757 -8.26 39.81 1.40
N PRO A 758 -9.52 39.84 0.97
CA PRO A 758 -10.06 38.88 0.02
C PRO A 758 -9.61 39.18 -1.42
N ILE A 759 -9.79 38.19 -2.30
CA ILE A 759 -9.69 38.37 -3.74
C ILE A 759 -11.12 38.53 -4.29
N THR A 760 -11.52 39.78 -4.54
CA THR A 760 -12.84 40.16 -5.10
C THR A 760 -12.97 39.85 -6.59
N ALA A 761 -11.84 39.77 -7.30
CA ALA A 761 -11.80 39.41 -8.70
C ALA A 761 -12.00 37.90 -8.94
N ASN A 762 -12.39 37.55 -10.16
CA ASN A 762 -12.47 36.16 -10.65
C ASN A 762 -11.50 35.93 -11.82
N PHE A 763 -11.42 34.70 -12.33
CA PHE A 763 -10.52 34.40 -13.45
C PHE A 763 -10.94 35.03 -14.77
N ARG A 764 -12.23 35.32 -14.97
CA ARG A 764 -12.72 36.03 -16.16
C ARG A 764 -12.26 37.49 -16.18
N GLU A 765 -12.35 38.18 -15.06
CA GLU A 765 -11.92 39.59 -14.88
C GLU A 765 -10.40 39.73 -14.83
N GLY A 766 -9.70 38.69 -14.36
CA GLY A 766 -8.25 38.68 -14.17
C GLY A 766 -7.84 39.13 -12.77
N LEU A 767 -6.63 38.73 -12.36
CA LEU A 767 -6.08 39.01 -11.03
C LEU A 767 -4.98 40.06 -11.12
N ASN A 768 -4.99 41.03 -10.21
CA ASN A 768 -3.85 41.94 -10.07
C ASN A 768 -2.63 41.22 -9.43
N VAL A 769 -1.46 41.85 -9.49
CA VAL A 769 -0.19 41.23 -9.02
C VAL A 769 -0.25 40.82 -7.54
N ILE A 770 -0.87 41.64 -6.70
CA ILE A 770 -0.98 41.38 -5.24
C ILE A 770 -1.92 40.21 -4.97
N GLN A 771 -3.11 40.20 -5.58
CA GLN A 771 -4.08 39.11 -5.47
C GLN A 771 -3.50 37.79 -5.97
N TYR A 772 -2.81 37.82 -7.11
CA TYR A 772 -2.11 36.65 -7.63
C TYR A 772 -1.05 36.17 -6.63
N PHE A 773 -0.20 37.07 -6.12
CA PHE A 773 0.84 36.74 -5.14
C PHE A 773 0.27 36.14 -3.86
N ILE A 774 -0.81 36.71 -3.31
CA ILE A 774 -1.54 36.18 -2.16
C ILE A 774 -1.99 34.73 -2.44
N SER A 775 -2.59 34.48 -3.61
CA SER A 775 -3.05 33.14 -3.97
C SER A 775 -1.93 32.09 -4.11
N THR A 776 -0.70 32.51 -4.42
CA THR A 776 0.44 31.60 -4.57
C THR A 776 0.85 30.92 -3.26
N HIS A 777 0.57 31.54 -2.10
CA HIS A 777 0.95 31.00 -0.80
C HIS A 777 0.17 29.71 -0.49
N GLY A 778 -1.16 29.77 -0.58
CA GLY A 778 -2.04 28.61 -0.42
C GLY A 778 -1.76 27.53 -1.47
N ALA A 779 -1.60 27.92 -2.74
CA ALA A 779 -1.30 26.98 -3.82
C ALA A 779 0.03 26.23 -3.61
N ARG A 780 1.12 26.94 -3.27
CA ARG A 780 2.43 26.32 -3.01
C ARG A 780 2.37 25.41 -1.79
N LYS A 781 1.68 25.82 -0.72
CA LYS A 781 1.50 25.00 0.49
C LYS A 781 0.74 23.72 0.18
N GLY A 782 -0.37 23.82 -0.57
CA GLY A 782 -1.15 22.65 -1.01
C GLY A 782 -0.32 21.67 -1.85
N LEU A 783 0.46 22.16 -2.80
CA LEU A 783 1.37 21.33 -3.62
C LEU A 783 2.48 20.67 -2.77
N ALA A 784 3.10 21.42 -1.85
CA ALA A 784 4.14 20.90 -0.97
C ALA A 784 3.61 19.83 0.00
N ASP A 785 2.43 20.06 0.59
CA ASP A 785 1.79 19.10 1.49
C ASP A 785 1.38 17.82 0.75
N THR A 786 0.89 17.95 -0.48
CA THR A 786 0.59 16.79 -1.34
C THR A 786 1.82 15.93 -1.57
N ALA A 787 2.96 16.56 -1.92
CA ALA A 787 4.22 15.84 -2.16
C ALA A 787 4.78 15.16 -0.90
N LEU A 788 4.68 15.80 0.28
CA LEU A 788 5.23 15.29 1.53
C LEU A 788 4.33 14.23 2.21
N LYS A 789 3.01 14.47 2.28
CA LYS A 789 2.08 13.62 3.02
C LYS A 789 1.77 12.29 2.32
N THR A 790 1.94 12.23 1.00
CA THR A 790 1.79 10.98 0.23
C THR A 790 2.67 9.84 0.81
N ALA A 791 3.89 10.17 1.26
CA ALA A 791 4.78 9.19 1.88
C ALA A 791 4.26 8.66 3.23
N ASN A 792 3.57 9.50 4.01
CA ASN A 792 3.04 9.12 5.32
C ASN A 792 1.86 8.16 5.19
N SER A 793 0.96 8.42 4.23
CA SER A 793 -0.19 7.55 3.99
C SER A 793 0.25 6.17 3.53
N GLY A 794 1.14 6.08 2.53
CA GLY A 794 1.69 4.79 2.08
C GLY A 794 2.47 4.05 3.19
N TYR A 795 3.11 4.78 4.11
CA TYR A 795 3.76 4.17 5.27
C TYR A 795 2.76 3.61 6.28
N LEU A 796 1.63 4.31 6.51
CA LEU A 796 0.54 3.83 7.35
C LEU A 796 -0.08 2.56 6.75
N THR A 797 -0.39 2.56 5.45
CA THR A 797 -0.90 1.37 4.75
C THR A 797 0.01 0.17 4.95
N ARG A 798 1.33 0.35 4.81
CA ARG A 798 2.30 -0.73 5.05
C ARG A 798 2.23 -1.25 6.49
N ARG A 799 2.16 -0.36 7.48
CA ARG A 799 2.04 -0.78 8.89
C ARG A 799 0.73 -1.53 9.16
N LEU A 800 -0.36 -1.11 8.54
CA LEU A 800 -1.65 -1.80 8.65
C LEU A 800 -1.56 -3.21 8.04
N VAL A 801 -0.95 -3.34 6.86
CA VAL A 801 -0.70 -4.65 6.23
C VAL A 801 0.21 -5.51 7.11
N ASP A 802 1.31 -4.94 7.65
CA ASP A 802 2.25 -5.67 8.52
C ASP A 802 1.55 -6.26 9.77
N VAL A 803 0.44 -5.66 10.24
CA VAL A 803 -0.34 -6.13 11.40
C VAL A 803 -1.48 -7.07 10.99
N ALA A 804 -2.10 -6.85 9.84
CA ALA A 804 -3.32 -7.56 9.42
C ALA A 804 -3.08 -8.70 8.43
N GLN A 805 -1.86 -8.88 7.91
CA GLN A 805 -1.56 -9.84 6.83
C GLN A 805 -1.98 -11.28 7.15
N ASP A 806 -1.91 -11.70 8.41
CA ASP A 806 -2.24 -13.06 8.83
C ASP A 806 -3.76 -13.33 8.98
N LEU A 807 -4.59 -12.30 8.81
CA LEU A 807 -6.04 -12.40 8.95
C LEU A 807 -6.68 -12.89 7.65
N VAL A 808 -6.99 -14.19 7.60
CA VAL A 808 -7.62 -14.90 6.48
C VAL A 808 -8.92 -15.54 6.93
N VAL A 809 -9.88 -15.70 6.02
CA VAL A 809 -11.09 -16.47 6.29
C VAL A 809 -10.77 -17.97 6.29
N THR A 810 -10.87 -18.62 7.44
CA THR A 810 -10.49 -20.03 7.63
C THR A 810 -11.69 -20.95 7.76
N ASP A 811 -12.69 -20.52 8.51
CA ASP A 811 -13.90 -21.28 8.80
C ASP A 811 -15.15 -20.60 8.20
N LEU A 812 -16.24 -21.34 7.99
CA LEU A 812 -17.51 -20.73 7.56
C LEU A 812 -18.23 -20.05 8.72
N ASP A 813 -18.31 -20.73 9.87
CA ASP A 813 -18.96 -20.23 11.08
C ASP A 813 -18.16 -20.66 12.32
N CYS A 814 -18.02 -19.76 13.29
CA CYS A 814 -17.38 -20.05 14.58
C CYS A 814 -18.40 -20.39 15.68
N GLY A 815 -19.70 -20.29 15.42
CA GLY A 815 -20.79 -20.60 16.36
C GLY A 815 -21.04 -19.54 17.44
N THR A 816 -20.30 -18.43 17.46
CA THR A 816 -20.51 -17.37 18.46
C THR A 816 -21.85 -16.65 18.27
N SER A 817 -22.59 -16.46 19.35
CA SER A 817 -23.77 -15.58 19.42
C SER A 817 -23.40 -14.15 19.83
N ASN A 818 -22.13 -13.88 20.14
CA ASN A 818 -21.68 -12.56 20.53
C ASN A 818 -21.58 -11.63 19.32
N GLY A 819 -22.34 -10.53 19.38
CA GLY A 819 -22.32 -9.47 18.37
C GLY A 819 -22.15 -8.08 18.97
N VAL A 820 -21.87 -7.12 18.08
CA VAL A 820 -21.83 -5.68 18.38
C VAL A 820 -23.18 -5.08 18.01
N THR A 821 -23.69 -4.22 18.89
CA THR A 821 -24.92 -3.46 18.63
C THR A 821 -24.62 -2.29 17.71
N MET A 822 -25.27 -2.24 16.54
CA MET A 822 -25.18 -1.14 15.58
C MET A 822 -26.42 -0.25 15.70
N VAL A 823 -26.18 1.06 15.62
CA VAL A 823 -27.18 2.14 15.66
C VAL A 823 -26.86 3.15 14.55
N PRO A 824 -27.83 3.92 14.03
CA PRO A 824 -27.54 5.02 13.12
C PRO A 824 -26.58 6.04 13.78
N LEU A 825 -25.69 6.64 12.98
CA LEU A 825 -24.77 7.66 13.48
C LEU A 825 -25.46 9.03 13.45
N ILE A 826 -25.73 9.57 14.63
CA ILE A 826 -26.39 10.87 14.80
C ILE A 826 -25.38 11.86 15.38
N GLU A 827 -25.00 12.88 14.62
CA GLU A 827 -24.14 13.99 15.07
C GLU A 827 -24.93 15.29 14.97
N GLY A 828 -25.04 16.04 16.08
CA GLY A 828 -25.68 17.37 16.08
C GLY A 828 -27.19 17.38 15.79
N GLY A 829 -27.84 16.23 15.69
CA GLY A 829 -29.27 16.11 15.34
C GLY A 829 -29.53 15.60 13.93
N ASP A 830 -28.51 15.59 13.07
CA ASP A 830 -28.59 15.01 11.73
C ASP A 830 -28.12 13.56 11.74
N ILE A 831 -28.84 12.71 11.00
CA ILE A 831 -28.42 11.33 10.72
C ILE A 831 -27.34 11.43 9.64
N VAL A 832 -26.08 11.27 10.06
CA VAL A 832 -24.93 11.28 9.15
C VAL A 832 -24.87 10.00 8.33
N GLU A 833 -25.19 8.86 8.98
CA GLU A 833 -25.18 7.54 8.35
C GLU A 833 -26.40 6.73 8.84
N PRO A 834 -27.31 6.30 7.94
CA PRO A 834 -28.47 5.51 8.31
C PRO A 834 -28.07 4.10 8.76
N LEU A 835 -28.97 3.42 9.47
CA LEU A 835 -28.71 2.06 9.94
C LEU A 835 -28.50 1.08 8.78
N GLY A 836 -29.30 1.24 7.70
CA GLY A 836 -29.24 0.39 6.51
C GLY A 836 -27.84 0.29 5.92
N GLU A 837 -27.18 1.42 5.69
CA GLU A 837 -25.82 1.48 5.15
C GLU A 837 -24.78 0.83 6.08
N ARG A 838 -24.88 1.05 7.39
CA ARG A 838 -23.93 0.49 8.37
C ARG A 838 -23.99 -1.03 8.50
N VAL A 839 -25.17 -1.58 8.28
CA VAL A 839 -25.51 -2.97 8.55
C VAL A 839 -25.48 -3.83 7.28
N LEU A 840 -25.53 -3.20 6.10
CA LEU A 840 -25.43 -3.86 4.80
C LEU A 840 -24.26 -4.85 4.75
N GLY A 841 -24.55 -6.08 4.33
CA GLY A 841 -23.58 -7.16 4.18
C GLY A 841 -23.13 -7.81 5.48
N ARG A 842 -23.69 -7.43 6.64
CA ARG A 842 -23.38 -8.07 7.93
C ARG A 842 -24.37 -9.19 8.24
N VAL A 843 -23.96 -10.09 9.13
CA VAL A 843 -24.80 -11.20 9.62
C VAL A 843 -25.37 -10.84 11.00
N VAL A 844 -26.65 -11.09 11.20
CA VAL A 844 -27.35 -10.86 12.47
C VAL A 844 -26.88 -11.87 13.53
N ALA A 845 -26.60 -11.39 14.74
CA ALA A 845 -26.16 -12.24 15.85
C ALA A 845 -27.31 -12.79 16.68
N GLU A 846 -28.38 -12.01 16.87
CA GLU A 846 -29.55 -12.35 17.69
C GLU A 846 -30.84 -11.91 16.98
N ASP A 847 -31.93 -12.65 17.21
CA ASP A 847 -33.24 -12.34 16.64
C ASP A 847 -33.65 -10.90 16.97
N THR A 848 -33.90 -10.11 15.92
CA THR A 848 -34.23 -8.68 16.06
C THR A 848 -35.74 -8.50 16.02
N MET A 849 -36.29 -7.91 17.08
CA MET A 849 -37.73 -7.72 17.25
C MET A 849 -38.20 -6.41 16.62
N ILE A 850 -39.40 -6.40 16.04
CA ILE A 850 -40.00 -5.16 15.51
C ILE A 850 -40.41 -4.24 16.68
N PRO A 851 -40.01 -2.96 16.68
CA PRO A 851 -40.36 -2.00 17.72
C PRO A 851 -41.87 -1.94 17.97
N GLY A 852 -42.28 -2.07 19.23
CA GLY A 852 -43.70 -2.07 19.61
C GLY A 852 -44.43 -3.41 19.48
N THR A 853 -43.80 -4.46 18.95
CA THR A 853 -44.40 -5.81 18.88
C THR A 853 -43.49 -6.90 19.46
N LYS A 854 -44.04 -8.09 19.70
CA LYS A 854 -43.28 -9.31 20.07
C LYS A 854 -43.03 -10.24 18.87
N LYS A 855 -43.10 -9.72 17.63
CA LYS A 855 -42.79 -10.50 16.44
C LYS A 855 -41.31 -10.32 16.08
N VAL A 856 -40.65 -11.42 15.74
CA VAL A 856 -39.29 -11.42 15.18
C VAL A 856 -39.38 -10.80 13.79
N GLY A 857 -38.58 -9.75 13.55
CA GLY A 857 -38.44 -9.10 12.26
C GLY A 857 -37.34 -9.73 11.40
N VAL A 858 -36.19 -10.02 12.02
CA VAL A 858 -35.04 -10.67 11.36
C VAL A 858 -34.46 -11.75 12.25
N ASP A 859 -34.33 -12.96 11.71
CA ASP A 859 -33.78 -14.13 12.42
C ASP A 859 -32.25 -14.03 12.58
N ALA A 860 -31.71 -14.64 13.64
CA ALA A 860 -30.27 -14.79 13.85
C ALA A 860 -29.62 -15.59 12.71
N GLY A 861 -28.40 -15.20 12.33
CA GLY A 861 -27.66 -15.82 11.24
C GLY A 861 -28.05 -15.35 9.83
N THR A 862 -29.02 -14.44 9.71
CA THR A 862 -29.43 -13.87 8.42
C THR A 862 -28.37 -12.88 7.91
N LEU A 863 -27.96 -13.02 6.65
CA LEU A 863 -27.13 -12.04 5.95
C LEU A 863 -28.01 -10.88 5.48
N ILE A 864 -27.60 -9.66 5.80
CA ILE A 864 -28.38 -8.46 5.45
C ILE A 864 -27.98 -7.99 4.05
N ASP A 865 -28.89 -8.22 3.10
CA ASP A 865 -28.82 -7.72 1.74
C ASP A 865 -29.66 -6.45 1.57
N GLU A 866 -29.60 -5.82 0.40
CA GLU A 866 -30.31 -4.58 0.09
C GLU A 866 -31.84 -4.69 0.31
N ALA A 867 -32.44 -5.80 -0.10
CA ALA A 867 -33.87 -6.06 0.14
C ALA A 867 -34.21 -6.21 1.64
N TRP A 868 -33.25 -6.61 2.47
CA TRP A 868 -33.40 -6.61 3.92
C TRP A 868 -33.24 -5.21 4.50
N VAL A 869 -32.39 -4.35 3.92
CA VAL A 869 -32.27 -2.95 4.32
C VAL A 869 -33.60 -2.21 4.12
N ASP A 870 -34.25 -2.36 2.95
CA ASP A 870 -35.55 -1.73 2.70
C ASP A 870 -36.60 -2.20 3.72
N LYS A 871 -36.63 -3.50 4.04
CA LYS A 871 -37.50 -4.06 5.08
C LYS A 871 -37.18 -3.55 6.49
N LEU A 872 -35.91 -3.36 6.82
CA LEU A 872 -35.49 -2.82 8.12
C LEU A 872 -35.97 -1.38 8.31
N GLU A 873 -35.90 -0.57 7.24
CA GLU A 873 -36.40 0.80 7.23
C GLU A 873 -37.94 0.84 7.30
N GLU A 874 -38.65 -0.02 6.55
CA GLU A 874 -40.11 -0.16 6.66
C GLU A 874 -40.58 -0.59 8.05
N MET A 875 -39.83 -1.49 8.70
CA MET A 875 -40.12 -1.95 10.07
C MET A 875 -39.73 -0.92 11.14
N GLY A 876 -39.02 0.15 10.78
CA GLY A 876 -38.56 1.19 11.70
C GLY A 876 -37.58 0.69 12.76
N ILE A 877 -36.73 -0.30 12.43
CA ILE A 877 -35.74 -0.86 13.36
C ILE A 877 -34.53 0.07 13.44
N ASP A 878 -34.27 0.66 14.61
CA ASP A 878 -33.15 1.58 14.83
C ASP A 878 -31.90 0.92 15.47
N LEU A 879 -32.03 -0.32 15.92
CA LEU A 879 -30.99 -1.03 16.66
C LEU A 879 -30.95 -2.50 16.26
N ILE A 880 -29.78 -2.99 15.87
CA ILE A 880 -29.57 -4.38 15.47
C ILE A 880 -28.25 -4.91 16.00
N ARG A 881 -28.22 -6.16 16.45
CA ARG A 881 -27.00 -6.81 16.93
C ARG A 881 -26.43 -7.69 15.84
N VAL A 882 -25.23 -7.35 15.38
CA VAL A 882 -24.55 -8.01 14.25
C VAL A 882 -23.27 -8.69 14.69
N ARG A 883 -22.90 -9.77 14.02
CA ARG A 883 -21.61 -10.44 14.24
C ARG A 883 -20.47 -9.52 13.78
N SER A 884 -19.30 -9.71 14.38
CA SER A 884 -18.12 -8.89 14.13
C SER A 884 -16.87 -9.75 14.09
N ALA A 885 -15.89 -9.34 13.30
CA ALA A 885 -14.56 -9.95 13.29
C ALA A 885 -13.87 -9.88 14.67
N ILE A 886 -14.23 -8.90 15.52
CA ILE A 886 -13.67 -8.74 16.87
C ILE A 886 -14.23 -9.79 17.84
N THR A 887 -15.51 -10.16 17.70
CA THR A 887 -16.18 -11.13 18.57
C THR A 887 -16.03 -12.57 18.07
N CYS A 888 -15.29 -12.78 16.99
CA CYS A 888 -15.08 -14.09 16.38
C CYS A 888 -14.27 -15.01 17.32
N GLU A 889 -14.73 -16.25 17.46
CA GLU A 889 -14.11 -17.26 18.33
C GLU A 889 -13.13 -18.19 17.59
N SER A 890 -12.94 -18.00 16.28
CA SER A 890 -11.91 -18.75 15.53
C SER A 890 -10.51 -18.38 16.04
N ARG A 891 -9.66 -19.39 16.26
CA ARG A 891 -8.33 -19.22 16.87
C ARG A 891 -7.31 -18.58 15.92
N TYR A 892 -7.40 -18.93 14.64
CA TYR A 892 -6.50 -18.44 13.59
C TYR A 892 -7.35 -17.96 12.42
N GLY A 893 -7.38 -16.65 12.20
CA GLY A 893 -8.22 -16.03 11.16
C GLY A 893 -9.59 -15.60 11.66
N VAL A 894 -10.54 -15.50 10.74
CA VAL A 894 -11.94 -15.07 10.99
C VAL A 894 -12.87 -16.04 10.28
N CYS A 895 -14.08 -16.26 10.80
CA CYS A 895 -15.07 -17.05 10.08
C CYS A 895 -15.86 -16.20 9.07
N GLY A 896 -16.36 -16.84 8.01
CA GLY A 896 -17.10 -16.17 6.94
C GLY A 896 -18.33 -15.42 7.45
N GLN A 897 -19.08 -15.97 8.41
CA GLN A 897 -20.26 -15.30 8.97
C GLN A 897 -19.94 -14.11 9.88
N CYS A 898 -18.82 -14.11 10.62
CA CYS A 898 -18.42 -12.96 11.44
C CYS A 898 -17.92 -11.78 10.60
N TYR A 899 -17.41 -12.06 9.40
CA TYR A 899 -17.04 -11.03 8.43
C TYR A 899 -18.27 -10.58 7.61
N GLY A 900 -19.06 -11.52 7.11
CA GLY A 900 -20.24 -11.28 6.30
C GLY A 900 -19.95 -11.32 4.79
N ARG A 901 -20.42 -10.32 4.08
CA ARG A 901 -20.36 -10.21 2.62
C ARG A 901 -18.99 -9.73 2.14
N ASP A 902 -18.49 -10.34 1.06
CA ASP A 902 -17.42 -9.75 0.27
C ASP A 902 -17.99 -8.60 -0.57
N LEU A 903 -17.63 -7.37 -0.20
CA LEU A 903 -18.08 -6.16 -0.89
C LEU A 903 -17.56 -6.08 -2.34
N ALA A 904 -16.45 -6.77 -2.67
CA ALA A 904 -15.90 -6.72 -4.02
C ALA A 904 -16.69 -7.56 -5.05
N ARG A 905 -17.40 -8.61 -4.59
CA ARG A 905 -18.15 -9.53 -5.46
C ARG A 905 -19.64 -9.58 -5.15
N GLY A 906 -20.05 -9.17 -3.96
CA GLY A 906 -21.44 -9.12 -3.56
C GLY A 906 -22.03 -10.45 -3.07
N HIS A 907 -21.22 -11.47 -2.78
CA HIS A 907 -21.65 -12.72 -2.14
C HIS A 907 -21.01 -12.89 -0.76
N LEU A 908 -21.43 -13.90 0.02
CA LEU A 908 -20.79 -14.24 1.29
C LEU A 908 -19.29 -14.50 1.07
N VAL A 909 -18.43 -14.04 1.97
CA VAL A 909 -16.97 -14.19 1.81
C VAL A 909 -16.57 -15.67 1.73
N GLY A 910 -15.71 -16.00 0.77
CA GLY A 910 -15.20 -17.36 0.58
C GLY A 910 -14.08 -17.72 1.56
N VAL A 911 -13.94 -19.01 1.86
CA VAL A 911 -12.80 -19.53 2.63
C VAL A 911 -11.52 -19.33 1.81
N GLY A 912 -10.48 -18.80 2.44
CA GLY A 912 -9.20 -18.48 1.83
C GLY A 912 -9.01 -17.00 1.45
N GLU A 913 -10.04 -16.16 1.56
CA GLU A 913 -9.93 -14.74 1.23
C GLU A 913 -9.10 -13.98 2.30
N ALA A 914 -8.11 -13.21 1.86
CA ALA A 914 -7.18 -12.48 2.75
C ALA A 914 -7.77 -11.13 3.21
N VAL A 915 -8.81 -11.19 4.04
CA VAL A 915 -9.58 -10.03 4.51
C VAL A 915 -8.75 -8.97 5.23
N GLY A 916 -7.67 -9.35 5.93
CA GLY A 916 -6.81 -8.39 6.63
C GLY A 916 -6.03 -7.47 5.69
N VAL A 917 -5.49 -8.02 4.60
CA VAL A 917 -4.81 -7.23 3.57
C VAL A 917 -5.80 -6.32 2.85
N MET A 918 -6.99 -6.84 2.54
CA MET A 918 -8.08 -6.07 1.93
C MET A 918 -8.49 -4.88 2.81
N ALA A 919 -8.74 -5.10 4.09
CA ALA A 919 -9.09 -4.04 5.03
C ALA A 919 -7.99 -2.97 5.15
N ALA A 920 -6.72 -3.38 5.23
CA ALA A 920 -5.59 -2.45 5.31
C ALA A 920 -5.48 -1.56 4.05
N GLN A 921 -5.71 -2.13 2.86
CA GLN A 921 -5.73 -1.38 1.60
C GLN A 921 -6.94 -0.44 1.52
N SER A 922 -8.13 -0.92 1.87
CA SER A 922 -9.37 -0.14 1.85
C SER A 922 -9.36 1.06 2.80
N ILE A 923 -8.50 1.07 3.83
CA ILE A 923 -8.25 2.24 4.69
C ILE A 923 -7.14 3.13 4.11
N GLY A 924 -6.05 2.50 3.65
CA GLY A 924 -4.85 3.22 3.22
C GLY A 924 -5.02 3.99 1.91
N GLU A 925 -5.77 3.44 0.96
CA GLU A 925 -5.98 4.02 -0.35
C GLU A 925 -6.80 5.32 -0.27
N PRO A 926 -7.99 5.35 0.38
CA PRO A 926 -8.76 6.59 0.53
C PRO A 926 -8.02 7.63 1.36
N GLY A 927 -7.28 7.21 2.40
CA GLY A 927 -6.44 8.11 3.20
C GLY A 927 -5.41 8.85 2.34
N THR A 928 -4.82 8.16 1.36
CA THR A 928 -3.89 8.77 0.41
C THR A 928 -4.62 9.71 -0.54
N GLN A 929 -5.76 9.30 -1.09
CA GLN A 929 -6.55 10.13 -1.99
C GLN A 929 -7.07 11.43 -1.33
N LEU A 930 -7.57 11.35 -0.09
CA LEU A 930 -8.03 12.51 0.68
C LEU A 930 -6.89 13.51 0.90
N THR A 931 -5.68 13.03 1.18
CA THR A 931 -4.52 13.94 1.31
C THR A 931 -4.10 14.58 0.00
N MET A 932 -4.40 13.99 -1.16
CA MET A 932 -4.14 14.62 -2.46
C MET A 932 -5.27 15.60 -2.84
N ARG A 933 -6.53 15.15 -2.81
CA ARG A 933 -7.68 15.93 -3.31
C ARG A 933 -8.02 17.16 -2.47
N THR A 934 -8.01 17.04 -1.14
CA THR A 934 -8.44 18.15 -0.25
C THR A 934 -7.47 19.33 -0.27
N PHE A 935 -6.17 19.07 -0.49
CA PHE A 935 -5.13 20.10 -0.39
C PHE A 935 -4.81 20.79 -1.71
N HIS A 936 -5.16 20.19 -2.87
CA HIS A 936 -5.16 20.91 -4.15
C HIS A 936 -6.19 22.06 -4.18
N ILE A 937 -7.21 21.99 -3.34
CA ILE A 937 -8.24 23.04 -3.19
C ILE A 937 -7.81 24.13 -2.18
N GLY A 938 -6.67 23.94 -1.49
CA GLY A 938 -6.15 24.76 -0.38
C GLY A 938 -5.86 26.24 -0.67
N GLY A 939 -6.27 26.74 -1.85
CA GLY A 939 -6.36 28.18 -2.11
C GLY A 939 -7.63 28.80 -1.51
N ALA A 940 -8.80 28.15 -1.56
CA ALA A 940 -10.07 28.76 -1.15
C ALA A 940 -10.66 28.07 0.08
N ALA A 941 -10.93 28.85 1.14
CA ALA A 941 -11.63 28.38 2.34
C ALA A 941 -13.14 28.66 2.22
N SER A 942 -13.98 27.70 2.59
CA SER A 942 -15.41 27.88 2.76
C SER A 942 -15.84 27.04 3.95
N ARG A 943 -16.54 27.65 4.90
CA ARG A 943 -17.01 27.02 6.13
C ARG A 943 -18.52 26.87 6.01
N THR A 944 -19.03 25.65 6.04
CA THR A 944 -20.48 25.42 6.08
C THR A 944 -21.03 25.87 7.42
N ALA A 945 -22.11 26.66 7.43
CA ALA A 945 -22.77 27.09 8.66
C ALA A 945 -23.29 25.87 9.45
N ALA A 946 -23.14 25.90 10.78
CA ALA A 946 -23.70 24.87 11.65
C ALA A 946 -25.23 24.87 11.58
N ALA A 947 -25.85 23.69 11.60
CA ALA A 947 -27.31 23.57 11.68
C ALA A 947 -27.82 24.18 13.00
N ASN A 948 -28.78 25.10 12.91
CA ASN A 948 -29.31 25.86 14.06
C ASN A 948 -30.54 25.23 14.70
N SER A 949 -31.00 24.06 14.26
CA SER A 949 -32.21 23.40 14.79
C SER A 949 -32.10 21.87 14.77
N ILE A 950 -32.77 21.22 15.72
CA ILE A 950 -32.91 19.76 15.82
C ILE A 950 -34.40 19.44 15.72
N GLU A 951 -34.82 18.69 14.71
CA GLU A 951 -36.19 18.21 14.54
C GLU A 951 -36.28 16.70 14.79
N VAL A 952 -37.18 16.28 15.70
CA VAL A 952 -37.42 14.87 16.00
C VAL A 952 -38.50 14.34 15.05
N LYS A 953 -38.20 13.30 14.28
CA LYS A 953 -39.08 12.74 13.24
C LYS A 953 -40.12 11.74 13.77
N ASN A 954 -39.94 11.21 14.98
CA ASN A 954 -40.78 10.15 15.56
C ASN A 954 -41.45 10.59 16.87
N THR A 955 -42.58 9.97 17.21
CA THR A 955 -43.24 10.15 18.51
C THR A 955 -42.44 9.43 19.61
N GLY A 956 -42.03 10.17 20.64
CA GLY A 956 -41.23 9.63 21.74
C GLY A 956 -41.06 10.61 22.90
N SER A 957 -40.30 10.21 23.93
CA SER A 957 -39.96 11.08 25.07
C SER A 957 -38.52 11.60 24.96
N VAL A 958 -38.35 12.92 24.94
CA VAL A 958 -37.01 13.55 24.94
C VAL A 958 -36.42 13.49 26.34
N LYS A 959 -35.22 12.92 26.49
CA LYS A 959 -34.47 12.89 27.75
C LYS A 959 -33.14 13.62 27.58
N LEU A 960 -33.04 14.79 28.20
CA LEU A 960 -31.81 15.59 28.19
C LEU A 960 -30.77 14.94 29.12
N HIS A 961 -29.60 14.58 28.58
CA HIS A 961 -28.48 14.05 29.34
C HIS A 961 -27.37 15.12 29.45
N LYS A 962 -26.92 15.42 30.67
CA LYS A 962 -25.83 16.37 30.97
C LYS A 962 -26.04 17.81 30.50
N VAL A 963 -27.25 18.35 30.64
CA VAL A 963 -27.55 19.77 30.32
C VAL A 963 -27.93 20.52 31.59
N ASN A 964 -27.27 21.65 31.85
CA ASN A 964 -27.69 22.62 32.86
C ASN A 964 -28.59 23.64 32.17
N VAL A 965 -29.88 23.63 32.49
CA VAL A 965 -30.87 24.53 31.89
C VAL A 965 -31.09 25.72 32.82
N ILE A 966 -30.97 26.94 32.29
CA ILE A 966 -31.31 28.17 32.99
C ILE A 966 -32.45 28.82 32.20
N LYS A 967 -33.58 29.10 32.86
CA LYS A 967 -34.70 29.81 32.22
C LYS A 967 -34.35 31.29 32.09
N HIS A 968 -34.54 31.85 30.90
CA HIS A 968 -34.41 33.28 30.69
C HIS A 968 -35.56 34.01 31.41
N LYS A 969 -35.34 35.27 31.82
CA LYS A 969 -36.33 36.03 32.59
C LYS A 969 -37.63 36.32 31.83
N ASP A 970 -37.59 36.19 30.50
CA ASP A 970 -38.71 36.46 29.59
C ASP A 970 -39.34 35.21 28.97
N GLY A 971 -39.00 34.00 29.48
CA GLY A 971 -39.53 32.73 28.99
C GLY A 971 -38.45 31.78 28.52
#